data_AF-A0A9J7YN03-F1
#
_entry.id   AF-A0A9J7YN03-F1
#
_cell.length_a   1.000
_cell.length_b   1.000
_cell.length_c   1.000
_cell.angle_alpha   90.00
_cell.angle_beta   90.00
_cell.angle_gamma   90.00
#
_symmetry.space_group_name_H-M   'P 1'
#
loop_
_entity.id
_entity.type
_entity.pdbx_description
1 polymer ?
#
loop_
_entity_poly.entity_id
_entity_poly.type
_entity_poly.pdbx_seq_one_letter_code
_entity_poly.pdbx_strand_id
1 'polypeptide(L)'
;MPTESPAVRPRHGNRAKRKDPVSTLRASHPRAAAPSAQNSQEEIDRLRDVIDRLQRDRRDAERETAEGFTLTAELRWKMNQLEKEKLDFTSKHNEEVAQYEAQVARLRAQVERGEAQRQTMEYDIAVVRRDAAAERRNTEEKMNDLKKDNRRLDVLNLELHQRVSDLQRSLEITQQARDDDLKGLTTELHERDHLLLSANAENDLLQADKSRLQTLIQEQTDTLQKVKCEMERMKRDREKNTEKLKHRSTELNRSTEREEKLRCDLEAALQKVKVLEQSVESERAAHLQSKFNSEIIQMRMRDLEEALEVEKSSHAEVSSRLELLKQKCGELERAYDHERDKSRDTSHKLTQLEKDFLTMKTDLSAQLDQEKAASAELIGQLEQERAESAELSVKLQEQEKVWTERHQEISRAVVCVQQSYDGLYSDLDHVLQQYQQQGATHAHSTEDGGKHKASALMDVLRETLHYYNTQLQESVIVMQKLNDEVRHKDETITDLQRNMQECEARGVCVNEEVKRLRVCVANAAADLRSLKTQHTNTQTQMNKLQQQHHNDCQEKLTFLHTLYQRLLAGCVLVTPPHSMLGSFSWAELSAVVQEHVDRLTSDLSAANQKVSRLESVCEGKSAALESVSAQLRQREESWSKQREDLNTQHTHLNNQLQHKIQDLSRQLQQAEGRVHSLERTQCKQEQEVMCLVSASGVLAGCVRGLRRQVCALAWQKAVLQEQVCGADVLRSEVSRLLQALGDGGVKGRGTHRFRSCVIAVLAAGRLRALGRRSAVMFRVALGLGLQPLVSVNELKLGEEEEEEEEEDDGSRVMKTLTSSRLLVLIHTCMEELQQELNRSGGVKDSSCVLTAAQSSCRKLLQRLLSDVDSQCCGNYGKDSLARRLADGLNTLVKHSYCNSKMMMASLQKHMLEFTQRLHSAEVERRNLRLEISRINRTNSCRDTHTACVPLQRFESVCEELSSALQREQRAQALLHDQASQLQQLGLSMELHTGEELEKDRTLAQAVQSLSDAKLELRRKHQSLRSLGKQLSQSQQENKQLQHDITRAQNTLTTAEI
;
A
#
# COMPACT_ATOMS: atom_id res chain seq x y z
N MET A 1 -40.96 -20.42 61.32
CA MET A 1 -40.79 -20.25 62.78
C MET A 1 -41.48 -18.96 63.18
N PRO A 2 -42.21 -18.94 64.31
CA PRO A 2 -43.58 -18.42 64.44
C PRO A 2 -43.61 -17.00 65.09
N THR A 3 -44.69 -16.26 65.36
CA THR A 3 -46.05 -16.57 65.85
C THR A 3 -46.88 -15.26 65.88
N GLU A 4 -48.20 -15.37 65.64
CA GLU A 4 -49.34 -14.74 66.37
C GLU A 4 -49.76 -13.24 66.22
N SER A 5 -50.94 -13.03 65.60
CA SER A 5 -52.29 -12.70 66.19
C SER A 5 -52.45 -11.55 67.22
N PRO A 6 -53.69 -11.03 67.51
CA PRO A 6 -54.87 -10.72 66.66
C PRO A 6 -55.75 -9.49 67.10
N ALA A 7 -56.81 -9.22 66.30
CA ALA A 7 -58.23 -8.91 66.64
C ALA A 7 -58.73 -7.64 67.39
N VAL A 8 -59.33 -6.71 66.63
CA VAL A 8 -60.80 -6.42 66.47
C VAL A 8 -61.75 -6.15 67.70
N ARG A 9 -62.48 -5.01 67.59
CA ARG A 9 -63.90 -4.65 67.97
C ARG A 9 -64.20 -3.66 69.15
N PRO A 10 -65.39 -2.99 69.23
CA PRO A 10 -65.51 -1.52 69.02
C PRO A 10 -66.47 -0.72 69.97
N ARG A 11 -66.70 0.58 69.63
CA ARG A 11 -67.85 1.49 69.91
C ARG A 11 -68.11 2.04 71.33
N HIS A 12 -68.20 3.38 71.47
CA HIS A 12 -69.46 4.11 71.76
C HIS A 12 -69.33 5.65 71.68
N GLY A 13 -70.45 6.34 71.38
CA GLY A 13 -70.59 7.79 71.18
C GLY A 13 -70.54 8.63 72.46
N ASN A 14 -70.49 9.97 72.40
CA ASN A 14 -71.71 10.78 72.32
C ASN A 14 -71.46 12.26 71.98
N ARG A 15 -72.57 12.90 71.58
CA ARG A 15 -72.77 14.17 70.90
C ARG A 15 -72.82 15.38 71.85
N ALA A 16 -72.36 16.53 71.36
CA ALA A 16 -72.42 17.85 72.01
C ALA A 16 -73.81 18.52 71.98
N LYS A 17 -74.08 19.45 72.92
CA LYS A 17 -75.08 20.54 72.80
C LYS A 17 -74.57 21.86 73.41
N ARG A 18 -75.06 22.95 72.84
CA ARG A 18 -74.65 24.37 72.87
C ARG A 18 -75.52 25.24 73.83
N LYS A 19 -74.94 26.39 74.25
CA LYS A 19 -75.48 27.79 74.37
C LYS A 19 -76.67 28.08 75.31
N ASP A 20 -76.85 29.22 75.99
CA ASP A 20 -76.42 30.65 75.91
C ASP A 20 -76.26 31.26 77.33
N PRO A 21 -75.84 32.54 77.50
CA PRO A 21 -76.66 33.45 78.32
C PRO A 21 -76.68 34.93 77.87
N VAL A 22 -77.71 35.67 78.32
CA VAL A 22 -77.89 37.13 78.16
C VAL A 22 -78.28 37.77 79.53
N SER A 23 -77.35 38.61 80.03
CA SER A 23 -77.43 39.91 80.73
C SER A 23 -78.53 40.33 81.76
N THR A 24 -78.02 40.78 82.94
CA THR A 24 -78.28 42.04 83.73
C THR A 24 -79.56 42.28 84.57
N LEU A 25 -79.44 42.47 85.90
CA LEU A 25 -79.26 43.74 86.68
C LEU A 25 -79.66 43.67 88.19
N ARG A 26 -78.88 44.40 89.01
CA ARG A 26 -78.94 44.94 90.42
C ARG A 26 -80.34 45.38 90.97
N ALA A 27 -80.63 45.68 92.26
CA ALA A 27 -79.89 45.87 93.53
C ALA A 27 -80.83 45.94 94.80
N SER A 28 -80.23 45.67 95.99
CA SER A 28 -80.33 46.32 97.35
C SER A 28 -81.63 46.57 98.18
N HIS A 29 -81.61 45.99 99.42
CA HIS A 29 -81.87 46.56 100.79
C HIS A 29 -83.33 46.95 101.24
N PRO A 30 -83.59 47.42 102.50
CA PRO A 30 -84.16 46.61 103.61
C PRO A 30 -85.47 47.13 104.28
N ARG A 31 -86.10 46.24 105.07
CA ARG A 31 -87.06 46.33 106.22
C ARG A 31 -87.67 47.69 106.69
N ALA A 32 -89.01 47.79 106.75
CA ALA A 32 -89.87 47.81 107.98
C ALA A 32 -91.21 48.60 107.86
N ALA A 33 -92.36 48.00 108.25
CA ALA A 33 -93.21 48.37 109.41
C ALA A 33 -94.76 48.12 109.28
N ALA A 34 -95.34 47.64 110.41
CA ALA A 34 -96.72 47.76 110.95
C ALA A 34 -97.85 46.83 110.45
N PRO A 35 -98.97 46.61 111.21
CA PRO A 35 -99.18 46.50 112.69
C PRO A 35 -100.19 45.37 113.14
N SER A 36 -100.27 45.06 114.45
CA SER A 36 -101.50 44.68 115.22
C SER A 36 -101.14 44.29 116.67
N ALA A 37 -101.47 45.10 117.69
CA ALA A 37 -102.67 45.06 118.54
C ALA A 37 -102.73 43.92 119.58
N GLN A 38 -102.52 44.24 120.87
CA GLN A 38 -103.28 43.71 122.02
C GLN A 38 -103.02 44.51 123.32
N ASN A 39 -104.08 44.61 124.13
CA ASN A 39 -104.34 45.44 125.32
C ASN A 39 -103.40 45.28 126.53
N SER A 40 -103.24 46.36 127.32
CA SER A 40 -103.64 46.37 128.74
C SER A 40 -103.76 47.80 129.32
N GLN A 41 -104.80 47.97 130.13
CA GLN A 41 -105.54 49.18 130.53
C GLN A 41 -104.86 50.04 131.62
N GLU A 42 -103.53 50.00 131.79
CA GLU A 42 -102.82 50.72 132.87
C GLU A 42 -101.92 51.87 132.38
N GLU A 43 -101.74 52.01 131.06
CA GLU A 43 -101.04 53.15 130.45
C GLU A 43 -101.91 54.41 130.30
N ILE A 44 -103.24 54.28 130.39
CA ILE A 44 -104.19 55.38 130.13
C ILE A 44 -104.13 56.46 131.22
N ASP A 45 -103.78 56.11 132.46
CA ASP A 45 -103.72 57.09 133.56
C ASP A 45 -102.33 57.74 133.70
N ARG A 46 -101.25 57.08 133.24
CA ARG A 46 -99.93 57.72 133.12
C ARG A 46 -99.84 58.66 131.93
N LEU A 47 -100.56 58.37 130.85
CA LEU A 47 -100.60 59.23 129.67
C LEU A 47 -101.34 60.55 129.93
N ARG A 48 -102.30 60.62 130.86
CA ARG A 48 -102.96 61.89 131.22
C ARG A 48 -102.01 62.89 131.90
N ASP A 49 -101.17 62.45 132.84
CA ASP A 49 -100.18 63.32 133.49
C ASP A 49 -99.00 63.72 132.58
N VAL A 50 -98.68 62.86 131.60
CA VAL A 50 -97.69 63.17 130.56
C VAL A 50 -98.27 64.16 129.54
N ILE A 51 -99.55 64.09 129.20
CA ILE A 51 -100.20 65.04 128.30
C ILE A 51 -100.22 66.46 128.89
N ASP A 52 -100.45 66.63 130.19
CA ASP A 52 -100.46 67.96 130.83
C ASP A 52 -99.07 68.59 131.03
N ARG A 53 -98.00 67.77 130.99
CA ARG A 53 -96.61 68.27 130.92
C ARG A 53 -96.21 68.58 129.48
N LEU A 54 -96.55 67.70 128.53
CA LEU A 54 -96.26 67.92 127.11
C LEU A 54 -97.04 69.10 126.51
N GLN A 55 -98.22 69.46 127.02
CA GLN A 55 -98.94 70.65 126.57
C GLN A 55 -98.34 71.98 127.04
N ARG A 56 -97.54 71.97 128.12
CA ARG A 56 -96.76 73.13 128.56
C ARG A 56 -95.44 73.23 127.81
N ASP A 57 -94.71 72.11 127.66
CA ASP A 57 -93.47 72.07 126.88
C ASP A 57 -93.70 72.37 125.39
N ARG A 58 -94.88 72.04 124.85
CA ARG A 58 -95.24 72.35 123.45
C ARG A 58 -95.47 73.84 123.18
N ARG A 59 -95.95 74.63 124.15
CA ARG A 59 -96.15 76.08 123.96
C ARG A 59 -94.84 76.87 124.03
N ASP A 60 -93.83 76.34 124.70
CA ASP A 60 -92.51 76.97 124.81
C ASP A 60 -91.54 76.46 123.72
N ALA A 61 -91.67 75.21 123.24
CA ALA A 61 -90.91 74.70 122.08
C ALA A 61 -91.43 75.20 120.71
N GLU A 62 -92.69 75.61 120.58
CA GLU A 62 -93.25 76.19 119.34
C GLU A 62 -92.72 77.63 119.08
N ARG A 63 -92.06 78.29 120.05
CA ARG A 63 -91.43 79.60 119.84
C ARG A 63 -89.93 79.54 119.51
N GLU A 64 -89.24 78.43 119.76
CA GLU A 64 -87.78 78.27 119.50
C GLU A 64 -87.45 77.37 118.29
N THR A 65 -88.45 76.75 117.64
CA THR A 65 -88.27 75.78 116.53
C THR A 65 -88.39 76.36 115.12
N ALA A 66 -88.53 77.68 114.96
CA ALA A 66 -88.65 78.33 113.65
C ALA A 66 -87.28 78.62 112.97
N GLU A 67 -86.19 78.80 113.73
CA GLU A 67 -84.88 79.17 113.17
C GLU A 67 -83.87 78.00 113.08
N GLY A 68 -84.05 76.92 113.85
CA GLY A 68 -83.17 75.73 113.80
C GLY A 68 -83.50 74.70 112.71
N PHE A 69 -84.71 74.76 112.13
CA PHE A 69 -85.20 73.79 111.14
C PHE A 69 -84.64 74.04 109.73
N THR A 70 -84.19 75.26 109.42
CA THR A 70 -83.58 75.63 108.13
C THR A 70 -82.17 75.09 107.98
N LEU A 71 -81.31 75.21 108.99
CA LEU A 71 -79.91 74.77 108.92
C LEU A 71 -79.76 73.23 108.83
N THR A 72 -80.60 72.48 109.54
CA THR A 72 -80.57 71.00 109.48
C THR A 72 -81.12 70.46 108.15
N ALA A 73 -82.09 71.13 107.55
CA ALA A 73 -82.58 70.78 106.21
C ALA A 73 -81.52 71.06 105.12
N GLU A 74 -80.81 72.18 105.23
CA GLU A 74 -79.70 72.53 104.32
C GLU A 74 -78.54 71.52 104.38
N LEU A 75 -78.14 71.07 105.58
CA LEU A 75 -77.09 70.06 105.74
C LEU A 75 -77.48 68.69 105.15
N ARG A 76 -78.73 68.25 105.33
CA ARG A 76 -79.23 67.01 104.70
C ARG A 76 -79.28 67.12 103.18
N TRP A 77 -79.69 68.27 102.65
CA TRP A 77 -79.68 68.52 101.20
C TRP A 77 -78.25 68.46 100.65
N LYS A 78 -77.27 69.09 101.32
CA LYS A 78 -75.84 69.01 100.95
C LYS A 78 -75.28 67.58 101.04
N MET A 79 -75.63 66.82 102.08
CA MET A 79 -75.18 65.44 102.24
C MET A 79 -75.72 64.54 101.13
N ASN A 80 -77.02 64.63 100.83
CA ASN A 80 -77.64 63.88 99.73
C ASN A 80 -77.06 64.30 98.37
N GLN A 81 -76.73 65.58 98.20
CA GLN A 81 -76.09 66.08 96.99
C GLN A 81 -74.67 65.51 96.83
N LEU A 82 -73.87 65.47 97.89
CA LEU A 82 -72.53 64.86 97.88
C LEU A 82 -72.56 63.34 97.70
N GLU A 83 -73.55 62.64 98.29
CA GLU A 83 -73.74 61.21 98.07
C GLU A 83 -74.13 60.90 96.62
N LYS A 84 -75.00 61.73 96.02
CA LYS A 84 -75.34 61.65 94.61
C LYS A 84 -74.11 61.88 93.74
N GLU A 85 -73.32 62.92 94.01
CA GLU A 85 -72.07 63.19 93.30
C GLU A 85 -71.07 62.04 93.45
N LYS A 86 -70.93 61.44 94.64
CA LYS A 86 -70.07 60.27 94.88
C LYS A 86 -70.54 59.06 94.09
N LEU A 87 -71.84 58.79 94.03
CA LEU A 87 -72.41 57.72 93.20
C LEU A 87 -72.18 57.99 91.72
N ASP A 88 -72.34 59.22 91.26
CA ASP A 88 -72.08 59.62 89.88
C ASP A 88 -70.59 59.46 89.53
N PHE A 89 -69.66 59.85 90.42
CA PHE A 89 -68.23 59.61 90.24
C PHE A 89 -67.89 58.12 90.24
N THR A 90 -68.52 57.32 91.11
CA THR A 90 -68.30 55.87 91.17
C THR A 90 -68.86 55.17 89.93
N SER A 91 -70.00 55.63 89.41
CA SER A 91 -70.58 55.13 88.16
C SER A 91 -69.66 55.44 86.98
N LYS A 92 -69.19 56.70 86.86
CA LYS A 92 -68.22 57.09 85.84
C LYS A 92 -66.92 56.29 85.92
N HIS A 93 -66.37 56.12 87.12
CA HIS A 93 -65.16 55.31 87.30
C HIS A 93 -65.38 53.84 86.92
N ASN A 94 -66.51 53.24 87.31
CA ASN A 94 -66.83 51.86 86.92
C ASN A 94 -67.05 51.72 85.40
N GLU A 95 -67.67 52.72 84.75
CA GLU A 95 -67.79 52.76 83.29
C GLU A 95 -66.42 52.86 82.62
N GLU A 96 -65.52 53.70 83.12
CA GLU A 96 -64.14 53.80 82.64
C GLU A 96 -63.37 52.50 82.84
N VAL A 97 -63.46 51.87 84.01
CA VAL A 97 -62.82 50.57 84.31
C VAL A 97 -63.36 49.49 83.37
N ALA A 98 -64.68 49.39 83.19
CA ALA A 98 -65.28 48.43 82.27
C ALA A 98 -64.86 48.68 80.80
N GLN A 99 -64.72 49.94 80.39
CA GLN A 99 -64.19 50.31 79.08
C GLN A 99 -62.73 49.88 78.91
N TYR A 100 -61.87 50.11 79.90
CA TYR A 100 -60.47 49.68 79.88
C TYR A 100 -60.34 48.16 79.91
N GLU A 101 -61.09 47.44 80.74
CA GLU A 101 -61.12 45.97 80.76
C GLU A 101 -61.56 45.40 79.40
N ALA A 102 -62.58 45.99 78.78
CA ALA A 102 -63.01 45.62 77.43
C ALA A 102 -61.95 45.95 76.37
N GLN A 103 -61.19 47.05 76.52
CA GLN A 103 -60.04 47.35 75.67
C GLN A 103 -58.91 46.33 75.85
N VAL A 104 -58.55 45.97 77.09
CA VAL A 104 -57.52 44.97 77.41
C VAL A 104 -57.91 43.60 76.87
N ALA A 105 -59.17 43.17 77.03
CA ALA A 105 -59.65 41.91 76.45
C ALA A 105 -59.58 41.91 74.91
N ARG A 106 -59.92 43.04 74.26
CA ARG A 106 -59.78 43.20 72.81
C ARG A 106 -58.31 43.11 72.37
N LEU A 107 -57.41 43.77 73.09
CA LEU A 107 -55.97 43.73 72.80
C LEU A 107 -55.39 42.32 73.00
N ARG A 108 -55.73 41.61 74.09
CA ARG A 108 -55.32 40.21 74.31
C ARG A 108 -55.79 39.29 73.18
N ALA A 109 -57.06 39.38 72.79
CA ALA A 109 -57.59 38.60 71.69
C ALA A 109 -56.96 38.96 70.33
N GLN A 110 -56.45 40.19 70.16
CA GLN A 110 -55.67 40.57 68.96
C GLN A 110 -54.26 39.98 69.00
N VAL A 111 -53.60 39.99 70.16
CA VAL A 111 -52.27 39.37 70.34
C VAL A 111 -52.34 37.86 70.11
N GLU A 112 -53.28 37.15 70.73
CA GLU A 112 -53.46 35.70 70.54
C GLU A 112 -53.74 35.35 69.07
N ARG A 113 -54.57 36.15 68.38
CA ARG A 113 -54.78 35.99 66.93
C ARG A 113 -53.51 36.25 66.13
N GLY A 114 -52.73 37.26 66.49
CA GLY A 114 -51.46 37.56 65.86
C GLY A 114 -50.42 36.46 66.08
N GLU A 115 -50.38 35.85 67.27
CA GLU A 115 -49.50 34.73 67.60
C GLU A 115 -49.88 33.46 66.84
N ALA A 116 -51.16 33.13 66.74
CA ALA A 116 -51.64 32.01 65.93
C ALA A 116 -51.31 32.21 64.45
N GLN A 117 -51.45 33.44 63.93
CA GLN A 117 -51.04 33.79 62.57
C GLN A 117 -49.53 33.66 62.38
N ARG A 118 -48.72 34.14 63.33
CA ARG A 118 -47.26 34.00 63.29
C ARG A 118 -46.84 32.53 63.27
N GLN A 119 -47.41 31.68 64.15
CA GLN A 119 -47.12 30.25 64.18
C GLN A 119 -47.52 29.54 62.86
N THR A 120 -48.65 29.93 62.26
CA THR A 120 -49.08 29.41 60.96
C THR A 120 -48.07 29.78 59.87
N MET A 121 -47.63 31.05 59.84
CA MET A 121 -46.61 31.51 58.88
C MET A 121 -45.25 30.85 59.11
N GLU A 122 -44.83 30.64 60.36
CA GLU A 122 -43.60 29.92 60.70
C GLU A 122 -43.65 28.47 60.20
N TYR A 123 -44.79 27.78 60.35
CA TYR A 123 -45.00 26.45 59.81
C TYR A 123 -44.96 26.44 58.27
N ASP A 124 -45.68 27.35 57.62
CA ASP A 124 -45.69 27.46 56.15
C ASP A 124 -44.29 27.73 55.61
N ILE A 125 -43.51 28.61 56.26
CA ILE A 125 -42.11 28.85 55.92
C ILE A 125 -41.27 27.58 56.09
N ALA A 126 -41.48 26.80 57.16
CA ALA A 126 -40.75 25.56 57.39
C ALA A 126 -41.06 24.50 56.32
N VAL A 127 -42.33 24.36 55.91
CA VAL A 127 -42.76 23.46 54.83
C VAL A 127 -42.14 23.89 53.50
N VAL A 128 -42.26 25.16 53.12
CA VAL A 128 -41.66 25.69 51.89
C VAL A 128 -40.14 25.50 51.88
N ARG A 129 -39.46 25.68 53.02
CA ARG A 129 -38.01 25.42 53.15
C ARG A 129 -37.67 23.94 52.96
N ARG A 130 -38.48 23.03 53.51
CA ARG A 130 -38.30 21.58 53.34
C ARG A 130 -38.50 21.18 51.88
N ASP A 131 -39.55 21.66 51.24
CA ASP A 131 -39.87 21.34 49.84
C ASP A 131 -38.80 21.91 48.90
N ALA A 132 -38.36 23.16 49.13
CA ALA A 132 -37.24 23.75 48.38
C ALA A 132 -35.90 23.01 48.62
N ALA A 133 -35.70 22.40 49.78
CA ALA A 133 -34.54 21.55 50.03
C ALA A 133 -34.65 20.19 49.33
N ALA A 134 -35.84 19.61 49.25
CA ALA A 134 -36.10 18.36 48.52
C ALA A 134 -35.93 18.56 47.01
N GLU A 135 -36.47 19.64 46.45
CA GLU A 135 -36.29 19.98 45.03
C GLU A 135 -34.81 20.23 44.70
N ARG A 136 -34.07 20.93 45.57
CA ARG A 136 -32.62 21.10 45.40
C ARG A 136 -31.89 19.76 45.32
N ARG A 137 -32.17 18.83 46.24
CA ARG A 137 -31.58 17.48 46.21
C ARG A 137 -31.93 16.72 44.93
N ASN A 138 -33.19 16.76 44.49
CA ASN A 138 -33.62 16.13 43.24
C ASN A 138 -32.90 16.73 42.01
N THR A 139 -32.74 18.05 41.96
CA THR A 139 -31.98 18.70 40.87
C THR A 139 -30.49 18.36 40.91
N GLU A 140 -29.92 18.20 42.10
CA GLU A 140 -28.52 17.81 42.29
C GLU A 140 -28.27 16.36 41.89
N GLU A 141 -29.18 15.44 42.24
CA GLU A 141 -29.17 14.04 41.79
C GLU A 141 -29.25 13.96 40.26
N LYS A 142 -30.21 14.66 39.63
CA LYS A 142 -30.32 14.74 38.16
C LYS A 142 -29.06 15.32 37.51
N MET A 143 -28.46 16.34 38.12
CA MET A 143 -27.20 16.90 37.63
C MET A 143 -26.06 15.89 37.73
N ASN A 144 -26.01 15.11 38.81
CA ASN A 144 -25.00 14.07 38.98
C ASN A 144 -25.18 12.92 38.00
N ASP A 145 -26.41 12.52 37.69
CA ASP A 145 -26.68 11.51 36.68
C ASP A 145 -26.34 12.01 35.27
N LEU A 146 -26.70 13.25 34.92
CA LEU A 146 -26.24 13.89 33.68
C LEU A 146 -24.71 13.96 33.59
N LYS A 147 -24.01 14.23 34.69
CA LYS A 147 -22.54 14.20 34.72
C LYS A 147 -21.99 12.79 34.49
N LYS A 148 -22.61 11.75 35.04
CA LYS A 148 -22.22 10.35 34.78
C LYS A 148 -22.43 9.98 33.31
N ASP A 149 -23.57 10.37 32.74
CA ASP A 149 -23.86 10.11 31.32
C ASP A 149 -22.91 10.89 30.40
N ASN A 150 -22.57 12.13 30.74
CA ASN A 150 -21.57 12.89 29.99
C ASN A 150 -20.19 12.21 30.03
N ARG A 151 -19.75 11.72 31.19
CA ARG A 151 -18.50 10.94 31.30
C ARG A 151 -18.55 9.66 30.46
N ARG A 152 -19.69 8.96 30.41
CA ARG A 152 -19.85 7.77 29.55
C ARG A 152 -19.76 8.14 28.06
N LEU A 153 -20.37 9.25 27.66
CA LEU A 153 -20.26 9.77 26.29
C LEU A 153 -18.83 10.20 25.95
N ASP A 154 -18.10 10.78 26.90
CA ASP A 154 -16.68 11.14 26.71
C ASP A 154 -15.82 9.90 26.48
N VAL A 155 -16.03 8.82 27.26
CA VAL A 155 -15.34 7.54 27.05
C VAL A 155 -15.68 6.94 25.68
N LEU A 156 -16.97 6.90 25.31
CA LEU A 156 -17.38 6.40 23.99
C LEU A 156 -16.80 7.24 22.84
N ASN A 157 -16.71 8.56 23.01
CA ASN A 157 -16.07 9.43 22.02
C ASN A 157 -14.58 9.10 21.89
N LEU A 158 -13.86 8.90 23.00
CA LEU A 158 -12.44 8.51 22.97
C LEU A 158 -12.25 7.16 22.27
N GLU A 159 -13.09 6.16 22.57
CA GLU A 159 -13.06 4.85 21.90
C GLU A 159 -13.33 4.97 20.39
N LEU A 160 -14.28 5.81 19.98
CA LEU A 160 -14.54 6.08 18.56
C LEU A 160 -13.37 6.78 17.88
N HIS A 161 -12.75 7.77 18.52
CA HIS A 161 -11.56 8.45 17.98
C HIS A 161 -10.39 7.49 17.83
N GLN A 162 -10.18 6.61 18.81
CA GLN A 162 -9.16 5.56 18.74
C GLN A 162 -9.44 4.61 17.57
N ARG A 163 -10.69 4.15 17.41
CA ARG A 163 -11.08 3.26 16.32
C ARG A 163 -10.94 3.92 14.94
N VAL A 164 -11.24 5.21 14.81
CA VAL A 164 -10.98 5.98 13.58
C VAL A 164 -9.48 6.04 13.30
N SER A 165 -8.66 6.30 14.31
CA SER A 165 -7.20 6.35 14.18
C SER A 165 -6.60 5.00 13.80
N ASP A 166 -7.14 3.90 14.34
CA ASP A 166 -6.74 2.53 14.00
C ASP A 166 -7.12 2.18 12.56
N LEU A 167 -8.33 2.53 12.15
CA LEU A 167 -8.78 2.33 10.76
C LEU A 167 -7.97 3.17 9.78
N GLN A 168 -7.64 4.40 10.11
CA GLN A 168 -6.80 5.27 9.29
C GLN A 168 -5.40 4.67 9.10
N ARG A 169 -4.76 4.20 10.19
CA ARG A 169 -3.48 3.48 10.10
C ARG A 169 -3.57 2.21 9.26
N SER A 170 -4.64 1.43 9.42
CA SER A 170 -4.84 0.22 8.61
C SER A 170 -4.98 0.55 7.12
N LEU A 171 -5.67 1.65 6.80
CA LEU A 171 -5.83 2.12 5.43
C LEU A 171 -4.49 2.56 4.84
N GLU A 172 -3.71 3.36 5.57
CA GLU A 172 -2.37 3.80 5.17
C GLU A 172 -1.44 2.61 4.89
N ILE A 173 -1.43 1.58 5.76
CA ILE A 173 -0.66 0.35 5.55
C ILE A 173 -1.10 -0.37 4.27
N THR A 174 -2.42 -0.49 4.03
CA THR A 174 -2.92 -1.15 2.81
C THR A 174 -2.64 -0.34 1.54
N GLN A 175 -2.62 0.98 1.62
CA GLN A 175 -2.24 1.85 0.51
C GLN A 175 -0.75 1.70 0.19
N GLN A 176 0.10 1.75 1.22
CA GLN A 176 1.53 1.55 1.06
C GLN A 176 1.86 0.18 0.46
N ALA A 177 1.23 -0.89 0.95
CA ALA A 177 1.40 -2.23 0.39
C ALA A 177 1.01 -2.30 -1.09
N ARG A 178 -0.11 -1.66 -1.49
CA ARG A 178 -0.52 -1.58 -2.90
C ARG A 178 0.45 -0.77 -3.75
N ASP A 179 0.98 0.33 -3.23
CA ASP A 179 1.96 1.13 -3.95
C ASP A 179 3.27 0.37 -4.15
N ASP A 180 3.69 -0.42 -3.16
CA ASP A 180 4.87 -1.27 -3.26
C ASP A 180 4.64 -2.45 -4.23
N ASP A 181 3.45 -3.05 -4.25
CA ASP A 181 3.05 -4.04 -5.25
C ASP A 181 3.06 -3.43 -6.67
N LEU A 182 2.53 -2.21 -6.83
CA LEU A 182 2.55 -1.50 -8.12
C LEU A 182 3.98 -1.21 -8.57
N LYS A 183 4.87 -0.79 -7.67
CA LYS A 183 6.30 -0.61 -7.98
C LYS A 183 6.92 -1.94 -8.41
N GLY A 184 6.66 -3.03 -7.68
CA GLY A 184 7.13 -4.37 -8.03
C GLY A 184 6.68 -4.81 -9.43
N LEU A 185 5.39 -4.65 -9.74
CA LEU A 185 4.85 -4.95 -11.06
C LEU A 185 5.46 -4.07 -12.16
N THR A 186 5.70 -2.79 -11.89
CA THR A 186 6.39 -1.93 -12.87
C THR A 186 7.82 -2.40 -13.09
N THR A 187 8.58 -2.77 -12.05
CA THR A 187 9.94 -3.28 -12.24
C THR A 187 9.96 -4.58 -13.03
N GLU A 188 9.04 -5.51 -12.76
CA GLU A 188 8.90 -6.75 -13.53
C GLU A 188 8.56 -6.47 -15.00
N LEU A 189 7.68 -5.51 -15.28
CA LEU A 189 7.38 -5.11 -16.66
C LEU A 189 8.62 -4.57 -17.38
N HIS A 190 9.41 -3.71 -16.74
CA HIS A 190 10.65 -3.19 -17.33
C HIS A 190 11.68 -4.30 -17.58
N GLU A 191 11.83 -5.25 -16.66
CA GLU A 191 12.70 -6.42 -16.85
C GLU A 191 12.24 -7.31 -18.00
N ARG A 192 10.92 -7.53 -18.12
CA ARG A 192 10.33 -8.28 -19.23
C ARG A 192 10.55 -7.57 -20.57
N ASP A 193 10.35 -6.26 -20.63
CA ASP A 193 10.60 -5.47 -21.83
C ASP A 193 12.09 -5.52 -22.22
N HIS A 194 12.99 -5.42 -21.25
CA HIS A 194 14.42 -5.58 -21.48
C HIS A 194 14.76 -6.99 -22.03
N LEU A 195 14.18 -8.04 -21.46
CA LEU A 195 14.36 -9.42 -21.94
C LEU A 195 13.79 -9.61 -23.35
N LEU A 196 12.63 -9.02 -23.65
CA LEU A 196 12.03 -9.04 -24.98
C LEU A 196 12.92 -8.33 -26.01
N LEU A 197 13.45 -7.15 -25.67
CA LEU A 197 14.40 -6.43 -26.53
C LEU A 197 15.67 -7.25 -26.78
N SER A 198 16.23 -7.86 -25.73
CA SER A 198 17.40 -8.73 -25.88
C SER A 198 17.10 -9.98 -26.72
N ALA A 199 15.94 -10.59 -26.56
CA ALA A 199 15.53 -11.76 -27.34
C ALA A 199 15.29 -11.41 -28.81
N ASN A 200 14.71 -10.24 -29.09
CA ASN A 200 14.54 -9.74 -30.45
C ASN A 200 15.90 -9.46 -31.12
N ALA A 201 16.84 -8.85 -30.40
CA ALA A 201 18.20 -8.63 -30.92
C ALA A 201 18.93 -9.97 -31.21
N GLU A 202 18.79 -10.97 -30.35
CA GLU A 202 19.33 -12.32 -30.62
C GLU A 202 18.65 -12.96 -31.84
N ASN A 203 17.35 -12.77 -32.01
CA ASN A 203 16.60 -13.28 -33.16
C ASN A 203 17.06 -12.62 -34.47
N ASP A 204 17.29 -11.30 -34.47
CA ASP A 204 17.82 -10.57 -35.63
C ASP A 204 19.22 -11.08 -36.03
N LEU A 205 20.09 -11.35 -35.05
CA LEU A 205 21.39 -11.96 -35.28
C LEU A 205 21.27 -13.37 -35.87
N LEU A 206 20.37 -14.19 -35.33
CA LEU A 206 20.11 -15.55 -35.85
C LEU A 206 19.52 -15.50 -37.26
N GLN A 207 18.67 -14.53 -37.57
CA GLN A 207 18.11 -14.31 -38.89
C GLN A 207 19.22 -13.93 -39.89
N ALA A 208 20.14 -13.04 -39.49
CA ALA A 208 21.31 -12.67 -40.28
C ALA A 208 22.22 -13.90 -40.52
N ASP A 209 22.53 -14.69 -39.49
CA ASP A 209 23.32 -15.91 -39.63
C ASP A 209 22.64 -16.95 -40.52
N LYS A 210 21.32 -17.13 -40.39
CA LYS A 210 20.53 -18.00 -41.26
C LYS A 210 20.65 -17.57 -42.73
N SER A 211 20.53 -16.27 -43.01
CA SER A 211 20.67 -15.74 -44.37
C SER A 211 22.07 -15.99 -44.94
N ARG A 212 23.12 -15.81 -44.13
CA ARG A 212 24.51 -16.08 -44.51
C ARG A 212 24.77 -17.57 -44.76
N LEU A 213 24.18 -18.45 -43.95
CA LEU A 213 24.28 -19.89 -44.17
C LEU A 213 23.54 -20.32 -45.43
N GLN A 214 22.38 -19.72 -45.71
CA GLN A 214 21.65 -19.97 -46.96
C GLN A 214 22.46 -19.55 -48.19
N THR A 215 23.14 -18.39 -48.16
CA THR A 215 24.02 -17.98 -49.25
C THR A 215 25.19 -18.93 -49.43
N LEU A 216 25.85 -19.36 -48.34
CA LEU A 216 26.94 -20.35 -48.40
C LEU A 216 26.49 -21.70 -48.97
N ILE A 217 25.31 -22.19 -48.57
CA ILE A 217 24.74 -23.43 -49.11
C ILE A 217 24.45 -23.29 -50.60
N GLN A 218 23.91 -22.14 -51.03
CA GLN A 218 23.68 -21.88 -52.45
C GLN A 218 24.99 -21.88 -53.25
N GLU A 219 26.02 -21.19 -52.75
CA GLU A 219 27.36 -21.19 -53.36
C GLU A 219 27.97 -22.60 -53.45
N GLN A 220 27.84 -23.41 -52.40
CA GLN A 220 28.28 -24.81 -52.42
C GLN A 220 27.49 -25.66 -53.42
N THR A 221 26.19 -25.42 -53.54
CA THR A 221 25.34 -26.12 -54.53
C THR A 221 25.76 -25.76 -55.95
N ASP A 222 26.02 -24.48 -56.22
CA ASP A 222 26.48 -23.99 -57.51
C ASP A 222 27.86 -24.56 -57.89
N THR A 223 28.79 -24.63 -56.92
CA THR A 223 30.11 -25.24 -57.15
C THR A 223 30.01 -26.74 -57.40
N LEU A 224 29.19 -27.46 -56.64
CA LEU A 224 28.92 -28.89 -56.89
C LEU A 224 28.31 -29.11 -58.28
N GLN A 225 27.39 -28.26 -58.70
CA GLN A 225 26.78 -28.35 -60.02
C GLN A 225 27.80 -28.09 -61.14
N LYS A 226 28.71 -27.12 -60.96
CA LYS A 226 29.84 -26.87 -61.88
C LYS A 226 30.76 -28.09 -61.98
N VAL A 227 31.17 -28.66 -60.84
CA VAL A 227 32.03 -29.85 -60.80
C VAL A 227 31.35 -31.05 -61.45
N LYS A 228 30.04 -31.25 -61.22
CA LYS A 228 29.26 -32.30 -61.88
C LYS A 228 29.27 -32.14 -63.40
N CYS A 229 29.05 -30.93 -63.90
CA CYS A 229 29.11 -30.64 -65.34
C CYS A 229 30.51 -30.89 -65.93
N GLU A 230 31.58 -30.59 -65.18
CA GLU A 230 32.96 -30.89 -65.58
C GLU A 230 33.24 -32.39 -65.60
N MET A 231 32.78 -33.12 -64.60
CA MET A 231 32.90 -34.57 -64.54
C MET A 231 32.18 -35.24 -65.72
N GLU A 232 30.98 -34.78 -66.07
CA GLU A 232 30.25 -35.25 -67.25
C GLU A 232 30.98 -34.92 -68.57
N ARG A 233 31.60 -33.74 -68.67
CA ARG A 233 32.48 -33.39 -69.81
C ARG A 233 33.67 -34.33 -69.90
N MET A 234 34.39 -34.53 -68.81
CA MET A 234 35.55 -35.42 -68.72
C MET A 234 35.19 -36.87 -69.02
N LYS A 235 33.99 -37.33 -68.62
CA LYS A 235 33.49 -38.66 -68.95
C LYS A 235 33.28 -38.82 -70.45
N ARG A 236 32.62 -37.85 -71.10
CA ARG A 236 32.44 -37.83 -72.57
C ARG A 236 33.77 -37.80 -73.33
N ASP A 237 34.74 -37.03 -72.85
CA ASP A 237 36.06 -36.98 -73.48
C ASP A 237 36.84 -38.30 -73.33
N ARG A 238 36.73 -38.96 -72.16
CA ARG A 238 37.26 -40.32 -71.96
C ARG A 238 36.62 -41.32 -72.91
N GLU A 239 35.29 -41.33 -73.02
CA GLU A 239 34.56 -42.19 -73.95
C GLU A 239 35.04 -41.97 -75.40
N LYS A 240 35.12 -40.72 -75.86
CA LYS A 240 35.66 -40.37 -77.18
C LYS A 240 37.10 -40.84 -77.39
N ASN A 241 37.95 -40.74 -76.38
CA ASN A 241 39.34 -41.22 -76.47
C ASN A 241 39.41 -42.75 -76.50
N THR A 242 38.57 -43.46 -75.73
CA THR A 242 38.47 -44.92 -75.80
C THR A 242 37.99 -45.39 -77.18
N GLU A 243 37.05 -44.67 -77.80
CA GLU A 243 36.62 -44.94 -79.17
C GLU A 243 37.77 -44.74 -80.16
N LYS A 244 38.53 -43.64 -80.07
CA LYS A 244 39.71 -43.42 -80.90
C LYS A 244 40.76 -44.52 -80.74
N LEU A 245 41.01 -44.96 -79.51
CA LEU A 245 41.94 -46.07 -79.21
C LEU A 245 41.47 -47.38 -79.82
N LYS A 246 40.17 -47.70 -79.73
CA LYS A 246 39.58 -48.87 -80.39
C LYS A 246 39.77 -48.80 -81.91
N HIS A 247 39.48 -47.66 -82.54
CA HIS A 247 39.70 -47.48 -83.98
C HIS A 247 41.16 -47.70 -84.37
N ARG A 248 42.11 -47.08 -83.64
CA ARG A 248 43.56 -47.28 -83.88
C ARG A 248 43.98 -48.74 -83.69
N SER A 249 43.48 -49.42 -82.66
CA SER A 249 43.76 -50.84 -82.45
C SER A 249 43.23 -51.70 -83.60
N THR A 250 42.01 -51.43 -84.11
CA THR A 250 41.49 -52.15 -85.28
C THR A 250 42.28 -51.86 -86.56
N GLU A 251 42.79 -50.64 -86.73
CA GLU A 251 43.62 -50.27 -87.87
C GLU A 251 45.00 -50.94 -87.81
N LEU A 252 45.59 -50.99 -86.61
CA LEU A 252 46.83 -51.71 -86.34
C LEU A 252 46.64 -53.20 -86.63
N ASN A 253 45.57 -53.83 -86.14
CA ASN A 253 45.28 -55.25 -86.41
C ASN A 253 45.14 -55.53 -87.91
N ARG A 254 44.46 -54.65 -88.66
CA ARG A 254 44.39 -54.79 -90.13
C ARG A 254 45.77 -54.62 -90.78
N SER A 255 46.65 -53.81 -90.20
CA SER A 255 48.02 -53.64 -90.68
C SER A 255 48.87 -54.86 -90.38
N THR A 256 48.77 -55.43 -89.17
CA THR A 256 49.49 -56.65 -88.78
C THR A 256 49.00 -57.85 -89.60
N GLU A 257 47.69 -58.00 -89.84
CA GLU A 257 47.15 -59.03 -90.74
C GLU A 257 47.65 -58.86 -92.19
N ARG A 258 47.81 -57.61 -92.66
CA ARG A 258 48.39 -57.32 -93.97
C ARG A 258 49.89 -57.68 -94.00
N GLU A 259 50.62 -57.34 -92.96
CA GLU A 259 52.04 -57.67 -92.81
C GLU A 259 52.27 -59.17 -92.74
N GLU A 260 51.46 -59.91 -91.95
CA GLU A 260 51.49 -61.37 -91.88
C GLU A 260 51.22 -62.03 -93.24
N LYS A 261 50.25 -61.52 -94.00
CA LYS A 261 50.00 -61.99 -95.38
C LYS A 261 51.20 -61.74 -96.28
N LEU A 262 51.77 -60.53 -96.25
CA LEU A 262 52.98 -60.20 -97.02
C LEU A 262 54.16 -61.08 -96.60
N ARG A 263 54.27 -61.42 -95.31
CA ARG A 263 55.30 -62.31 -94.79
C ARG A 263 55.11 -63.74 -95.29
N CYS A 264 53.89 -64.27 -95.28
CA CYS A 264 53.59 -65.58 -95.88
C CYS A 264 53.85 -65.60 -97.39
N ASP A 265 53.48 -64.53 -98.12
CA ASP A 265 53.76 -64.40 -99.55
C ASP A 265 55.27 -64.33 -99.83
N LEU A 266 56.02 -63.61 -98.98
CA LEU A 266 57.48 -63.54 -99.03
C LEU A 266 58.11 -64.91 -98.73
N GLU A 267 57.65 -65.64 -97.71
CA GLU A 267 58.11 -66.99 -97.41
C GLU A 267 57.83 -67.96 -98.57
N ALA A 268 56.65 -67.87 -99.19
CA ALA A 268 56.30 -68.65 -100.38
C ALA A 268 57.19 -68.28 -101.59
N ALA A 269 57.49 -66.99 -101.78
CA ALA A 269 58.41 -66.51 -102.80
C ALA A 269 59.85 -66.98 -102.53
N LEU A 270 60.33 -66.91 -101.28
CA LEU A 270 61.62 -67.42 -100.86
C LEU A 270 61.71 -68.94 -101.06
N GLN A 271 60.65 -69.70 -100.82
CA GLN A 271 60.63 -71.13 -101.09
C GLN A 271 60.69 -71.43 -102.59
N LYS A 272 60.04 -70.61 -103.44
CA LYS A 272 60.19 -70.69 -104.90
C LYS A 272 61.61 -70.33 -105.34
N VAL A 273 62.19 -69.28 -104.77
CA VAL A 273 63.59 -68.90 -104.99
C VAL A 273 64.49 -70.05 -104.57
N LYS A 274 64.27 -70.70 -103.43
CA LYS A 274 65.04 -71.86 -102.99
C LYS A 274 64.95 -73.05 -103.95
N VAL A 275 63.80 -73.29 -104.57
CA VAL A 275 63.65 -74.31 -105.62
C VAL A 275 64.38 -73.92 -106.91
N LEU A 276 64.31 -72.65 -107.30
CA LEU A 276 65.06 -72.11 -108.43
C LEU A 276 66.57 -72.08 -108.15
N GLU A 277 66.98 -71.78 -106.93
CA GLU A 277 68.36 -71.86 -106.44
C GLU A 277 68.80 -73.32 -106.48
N GLN A 278 68.02 -74.30 -106.02
CA GLN A 278 68.37 -75.72 -106.21
C GLN A 278 68.53 -76.12 -107.69
N SER A 279 67.72 -75.57 -108.61
CA SER A 279 67.92 -75.81 -110.05
C SER A 279 69.17 -75.09 -110.58
N VAL A 280 69.40 -73.84 -110.17
CA VAL A 280 70.58 -73.05 -110.52
C VAL A 280 71.84 -73.58 -109.85
N GLU A 281 71.80 -74.17 -108.66
CA GLU A 281 72.90 -74.85 -107.95
C GLU A 281 73.19 -76.19 -108.60
N SER A 282 72.22 -76.87 -109.21
CA SER A 282 72.50 -78.01 -110.08
C SER A 282 73.21 -77.59 -111.38
N GLU A 283 72.89 -76.41 -111.90
CA GLU A 283 73.58 -75.79 -113.05
C GLU A 283 74.94 -75.19 -112.66
N ARG A 284 75.05 -74.65 -111.44
CA ARG A 284 76.27 -74.06 -110.89
C ARG A 284 77.19 -75.12 -110.30
N ALA A 285 76.75 -76.28 -109.82
CA ALA A 285 77.64 -77.38 -109.42
C ALA A 285 78.55 -77.82 -110.58
N ALA A 286 78.07 -77.68 -111.83
CA ALA A 286 78.86 -77.87 -113.04
C ALA A 286 79.81 -76.69 -113.35
N HIS A 287 79.51 -75.47 -112.87
CA HIS A 287 80.26 -74.24 -113.15
C HIS A 287 81.18 -73.77 -111.99
N LEU A 288 80.90 -74.21 -110.76
CA LEU A 288 81.51 -73.77 -109.51
C LEU A 288 82.71 -74.62 -109.07
N GLN A 289 82.87 -75.84 -109.60
CA GLN A 289 84.15 -76.58 -109.46
C GLN A 289 85.34 -75.80 -110.07
N SER A 290 85.06 -74.83 -110.94
CA SER A 290 86.05 -73.98 -111.61
C SER A 290 86.24 -72.58 -110.99
N LYS A 291 85.33 -72.09 -110.13
CA LYS A 291 85.37 -70.71 -109.61
C LYS A 291 85.49 -70.61 -108.07
N PHE A 292 85.25 -71.71 -107.34
CA PHE A 292 85.16 -71.70 -105.86
C PHE A 292 86.46 -71.44 -105.08
N ASN A 293 87.65 -71.67 -105.65
CA ASN A 293 88.88 -71.53 -104.87
C ASN A 293 89.31 -70.07 -104.63
N SER A 294 88.76 -69.09 -105.35
CA SER A 294 89.23 -67.70 -105.30
C SER A 294 88.37 -66.73 -104.50
N GLU A 295 87.07 -66.99 -104.28
CA GLU A 295 86.15 -66.03 -103.62
C GLU A 295 85.90 -66.32 -102.12
N ILE A 296 86.23 -67.52 -101.61
CA ILE A 296 86.04 -67.91 -100.20
C ILE A 296 86.91 -67.11 -99.21
N ILE A 297 88.07 -66.62 -99.65
CA ILE A 297 89.02 -65.92 -98.77
C ILE A 297 88.63 -64.45 -98.56
N GLN A 298 87.86 -63.84 -99.47
CA GLN A 298 87.52 -62.41 -99.41
C GLN A 298 86.20 -62.10 -98.69
N MET A 299 85.27 -63.05 -98.58
CA MET A 299 83.99 -62.87 -97.87
C MET A 299 84.13 -63.02 -96.35
N ARG A 300 84.97 -63.96 -95.87
CA ARG A 300 85.17 -64.22 -94.44
C ARG A 300 85.77 -63.05 -93.64
N MET A 301 86.49 -62.13 -94.29
CA MET A 301 86.99 -60.93 -93.61
C MET A 301 85.90 -59.86 -93.42
N ARG A 302 84.89 -59.81 -94.29
CA ARG A 302 83.83 -58.80 -94.25
C ARG A 302 82.78 -59.09 -93.18
N ASP A 303 82.41 -60.36 -93.01
CA ASP A 303 81.41 -60.79 -92.03
C ASP A 303 81.91 -60.63 -90.56
N LEU A 304 83.23 -60.70 -90.34
CA LEU A 304 83.85 -60.50 -89.03
C LEU A 304 83.93 -59.02 -88.61
N GLU A 305 84.02 -58.11 -89.58
CA GLU A 305 84.05 -56.66 -89.32
C GLU A 305 82.65 -56.12 -88.95
N GLU A 306 81.58 -56.65 -89.56
CA GLU A 306 80.20 -56.24 -89.30
C GLU A 306 79.68 -56.75 -87.94
N ALA A 307 80.07 -57.97 -87.55
CA ALA A 307 79.73 -58.54 -86.23
C ALA A 307 80.35 -57.76 -85.07
N LEU A 308 81.55 -57.20 -85.26
CA LEU A 308 82.25 -56.40 -84.24
C LEU A 308 81.56 -55.04 -83.99
N GLU A 309 80.96 -54.43 -85.02
CA GLU A 309 80.24 -53.15 -84.87
C GLU A 309 78.87 -53.30 -84.20
N VAL A 310 78.16 -54.40 -84.44
CA VAL A 310 76.90 -54.70 -83.74
C VAL A 310 77.13 -54.92 -82.25
N GLU A 311 78.19 -55.63 -81.86
CA GLU A 311 78.60 -55.83 -80.46
C GLU A 311 78.87 -54.49 -79.75
N LYS A 312 79.61 -53.56 -80.38
CA LYS A 312 79.89 -52.24 -79.82
C LYS A 312 78.62 -51.41 -79.58
N SER A 313 77.65 -51.47 -80.49
CA SER A 313 76.38 -50.73 -80.33
C SER A 313 75.53 -51.29 -79.17
N SER A 314 75.49 -52.61 -78.99
CA SER A 314 74.78 -53.26 -77.88
C SER A 314 75.43 -52.96 -76.52
N HIS A 315 76.77 -52.87 -76.46
CA HIS A 315 77.50 -52.53 -75.25
C HIS A 315 77.26 -51.06 -74.82
N ALA A 316 77.09 -50.15 -75.78
CA ALA A 316 76.74 -48.75 -75.51
C ALA A 316 75.33 -48.60 -74.92
N GLU A 317 74.35 -49.36 -75.40
CA GLU A 317 72.98 -49.34 -74.85
C GLU A 317 72.90 -49.89 -73.43
N VAL A 318 73.63 -50.98 -73.14
CA VAL A 318 73.69 -51.56 -71.78
C VAL A 318 74.38 -50.59 -70.81
N SER A 319 75.44 -49.91 -71.25
CA SER A 319 76.12 -48.88 -70.44
C SER A 319 75.22 -47.69 -70.12
N SER A 320 74.42 -47.24 -71.09
CA SER A 320 73.43 -46.16 -70.90
C SER A 320 72.31 -46.56 -69.92
N ARG A 321 71.80 -47.79 -70.00
CA ARG A 321 70.79 -48.30 -69.05
C ARG A 321 71.34 -48.43 -67.63
N LEU A 322 72.60 -48.83 -67.49
CA LEU A 322 73.29 -48.90 -66.19
C LEU A 322 73.45 -47.52 -65.55
N GLU A 323 73.78 -46.48 -66.35
CA GLU A 323 73.86 -45.10 -65.87
C GLU A 323 72.51 -44.54 -65.42
N LEU A 324 71.44 -44.82 -66.16
CA LEU A 324 70.08 -44.45 -65.76
C LEU A 324 69.67 -45.11 -64.44
N LEU A 325 70.03 -46.39 -64.25
CA LEU A 325 69.73 -47.11 -63.01
C LEU A 325 70.50 -46.52 -61.81
N LYS A 326 71.78 -46.15 -62.00
CA LYS A 326 72.55 -45.44 -60.97
C LYS A 326 71.94 -44.09 -60.61
N GLN A 327 71.41 -43.36 -61.59
CA GLN A 327 70.77 -42.06 -61.38
C GLN A 327 69.48 -42.21 -60.56
N LYS A 328 68.65 -43.23 -60.85
CA LYS A 328 67.44 -43.54 -60.08
C LYS A 328 67.74 -43.97 -58.63
N CYS A 329 68.81 -44.75 -58.41
CA CYS A 329 69.23 -45.09 -57.04
C CYS A 329 69.63 -43.84 -56.23
N GLY A 330 70.35 -42.90 -56.85
CA GLY A 330 70.70 -41.63 -56.20
C GLY A 330 69.52 -40.68 -55.94
N GLU A 331 68.41 -40.81 -56.66
CA GLU A 331 67.16 -40.10 -56.38
C GLU A 331 66.41 -40.69 -55.19
N LEU A 332 66.40 -42.02 -55.07
CA LEU A 332 65.81 -42.73 -53.92
C LEU A 332 66.54 -42.43 -52.61
N GLU A 333 67.88 -42.38 -52.63
CA GLU A 333 68.67 -41.99 -51.45
C GLU A 333 68.35 -40.56 -51.00
N ARG A 334 68.25 -39.61 -51.94
CA ARG A 334 67.86 -38.22 -51.64
C ARG A 334 66.44 -38.09 -51.09
N ALA A 335 65.50 -38.88 -51.62
CA ALA A 335 64.12 -38.91 -51.11
C ALA A 335 64.05 -39.49 -49.69
N TYR A 336 64.84 -40.53 -49.41
CA TYR A 336 64.95 -41.14 -48.08
C TYR A 336 65.56 -40.18 -47.06
N ASP A 337 66.63 -39.47 -47.42
CA ASP A 337 67.22 -38.45 -46.54
C ASP A 337 66.25 -37.29 -46.26
N HIS A 338 65.48 -36.86 -47.26
CA HIS A 338 64.48 -35.81 -47.10
C HIS A 338 63.31 -36.21 -46.17
N GLU A 339 62.86 -37.47 -46.23
CA GLU A 339 61.87 -38.01 -45.28
C GLU A 339 62.43 -38.10 -43.86
N ARG A 340 63.69 -38.53 -43.72
CA ARG A 340 64.36 -38.60 -42.42
C ARG A 340 64.49 -37.23 -41.76
N ASP A 341 64.80 -36.18 -42.52
CA ASP A 341 64.89 -34.83 -41.99
C ASP A 341 63.52 -34.25 -41.63
N LYS A 342 62.47 -34.52 -42.43
CA LYS A 342 61.08 -34.18 -42.05
C LYS A 342 60.62 -34.88 -40.78
N SER A 343 61.01 -36.14 -40.59
CA SER A 343 60.73 -36.90 -39.36
C SER A 343 61.42 -36.28 -38.14
N ARG A 344 62.67 -35.80 -38.31
CA ARG A 344 63.40 -35.07 -37.25
C ARG A 344 62.76 -33.72 -36.92
N ASP A 345 62.32 -32.98 -37.93
CA ASP A 345 61.65 -31.68 -37.75
C ASP A 345 60.30 -31.82 -37.06
N THR A 346 59.51 -32.84 -37.43
CA THR A 346 58.23 -33.14 -36.76
C THR A 346 58.45 -33.59 -35.32
N SER A 347 59.48 -34.39 -35.05
CA SER A 347 59.88 -34.74 -33.67
C SER A 347 60.32 -33.52 -32.85
N HIS A 348 61.06 -32.58 -33.44
CA HIS A 348 61.44 -31.33 -32.76
C HIS A 348 60.22 -30.44 -32.46
N LYS A 349 59.28 -30.30 -33.39
CA LYS A 349 58.03 -29.54 -33.16
C LYS A 349 57.19 -30.16 -32.05
N LEU A 350 57.13 -31.50 -31.98
CA LEU A 350 56.37 -32.22 -30.97
C LEU A 350 56.99 -32.05 -29.58
N THR A 351 58.31 -32.17 -29.47
CA THR A 351 59.03 -31.91 -28.20
C THR A 351 58.97 -30.44 -27.78
N GLN A 352 58.87 -29.49 -28.71
CA GLN A 352 58.65 -28.08 -28.38
C GLN A 352 57.25 -27.86 -27.80
N LEU A 353 56.20 -28.43 -28.41
CA LEU A 353 54.83 -28.35 -27.88
C LEU A 353 54.69 -29.00 -26.50
N GLU A 354 55.39 -30.10 -26.23
CA GLU A 354 55.43 -30.72 -24.90
C GLU A 354 56.05 -29.79 -23.85
N LYS A 355 57.13 -29.08 -24.20
CA LYS A 355 57.74 -28.07 -23.32
C LYS A 355 56.81 -26.90 -23.08
N ASP A 356 56.17 -26.38 -24.12
CA ASP A 356 55.24 -25.26 -24.02
C ASP A 356 54.03 -25.63 -23.12
N PHE A 357 53.51 -26.85 -23.25
CA PHE A 357 52.46 -27.38 -22.38
C PHE A 357 52.91 -27.51 -20.92
N LEU A 358 54.14 -27.99 -20.69
CA LEU A 358 54.72 -28.06 -19.34
C LEU A 358 54.88 -26.68 -18.72
N THR A 359 55.33 -25.68 -19.49
CA THR A 359 55.44 -24.29 -19.01
C THR A 359 54.08 -23.67 -18.69
N MET A 360 53.08 -23.88 -19.55
CA MET A 360 51.72 -23.41 -19.30
C MET A 360 51.10 -24.07 -18.05
N LYS A 361 51.39 -25.36 -17.83
CA LYS A 361 50.96 -26.07 -16.62
C LYS A 361 51.62 -25.50 -15.36
N THR A 362 52.91 -25.18 -15.40
CA THR A 362 53.60 -24.58 -14.25
C THR A 362 53.07 -23.18 -13.93
N ASP A 363 52.77 -22.37 -14.95
CA ASP A 363 52.23 -21.02 -14.77
C ASP A 363 50.83 -21.05 -14.15
N LEU A 364 49.95 -21.95 -14.63
CA LEU A 364 48.61 -22.13 -14.05
C LEU A 364 48.67 -22.65 -12.61
N SER A 365 49.62 -23.53 -12.28
CA SER A 365 49.81 -23.97 -10.88
C SER A 365 50.30 -22.83 -9.99
N ALA A 366 51.20 -21.96 -10.49
CA ALA A 366 51.67 -20.80 -9.75
C ALA A 366 50.55 -19.77 -9.50
N GLN A 367 49.70 -19.50 -10.50
CA GLN A 367 48.52 -18.64 -10.34
C GLN A 367 47.53 -19.20 -9.30
N LEU A 368 47.30 -20.51 -9.33
CA LEU A 368 46.44 -21.17 -8.35
C LEU A 368 46.98 -21.05 -6.93
N ASP A 369 48.30 -21.18 -6.75
CA ASP A 369 48.93 -21.04 -5.44
C ASP A 369 48.98 -19.58 -4.97
N GLN A 370 49.08 -18.62 -5.89
CA GLN A 370 48.93 -17.19 -5.58
C GLN A 370 47.52 -16.83 -5.12
N GLU A 371 46.48 -17.36 -5.77
CA GLU A 371 45.08 -17.17 -5.35
C GLU A 371 44.78 -17.81 -3.99
N LYS A 372 45.38 -18.97 -3.69
CA LYS A 372 45.30 -19.58 -2.35
C LYS A 372 45.96 -18.72 -1.29
N ALA A 373 47.11 -18.10 -1.59
CA ALA A 373 47.79 -17.20 -0.67
C ALA A 373 46.95 -15.94 -0.40
N ALA A 374 46.38 -15.33 -1.44
CA ALA A 374 45.47 -14.19 -1.29
C ALA A 374 44.21 -14.54 -0.49
N SER A 375 43.66 -15.74 -0.70
CA SER A 375 42.53 -16.25 0.07
C SER A 375 42.88 -16.46 1.55
N ALA A 376 44.08 -16.98 1.85
CA ALA A 376 44.54 -17.14 3.23
C ALA A 376 44.75 -15.79 3.93
N GLU A 377 45.22 -14.77 3.21
CA GLU A 377 45.40 -13.41 3.72
C GLU A 377 44.05 -12.74 4.05
N LEU A 378 43.04 -12.89 3.19
CA LEU A 378 41.66 -12.43 3.44
C LEU A 378 41.02 -13.14 4.64
N ILE A 379 41.28 -14.44 4.81
CA ILE A 379 40.81 -15.19 5.99
C ILE A 379 41.46 -14.65 7.27
N GLY A 380 42.77 -14.35 7.24
CA GLY A 380 43.48 -13.74 8.36
C GLY A 380 42.92 -12.36 8.75
N GLN A 381 42.60 -11.52 7.76
CA GLN A 381 41.96 -10.22 7.99
C GLN A 381 40.59 -10.36 8.66
N LEU A 382 39.76 -11.31 8.20
CA LEU A 382 38.45 -11.59 8.79
C LEU A 382 38.54 -12.12 10.22
N GLU A 383 39.53 -12.93 10.53
CA GLU A 383 39.77 -13.43 11.90
C GLU A 383 40.23 -12.30 12.83
N GLN A 384 41.04 -11.36 12.33
CA GLN A 384 41.47 -10.19 13.08
C GLN A 384 40.31 -9.21 13.36
N GLU A 385 39.47 -8.91 12.37
CA GLU A 385 38.27 -8.08 12.58
C GLU A 385 37.29 -8.71 13.58
N ARG A 386 37.18 -10.05 13.58
CA ARG A 386 36.39 -10.77 14.58
C ARG A 386 36.97 -10.66 16.00
N ALA A 387 38.29 -10.70 16.13
CA ALA A 387 38.95 -10.51 17.42
C ALA A 387 38.75 -9.06 17.94
N GLU A 388 38.87 -8.06 17.07
CA GLU A 388 38.63 -6.66 17.39
C GLU A 388 37.16 -6.39 17.76
N SER A 389 36.21 -7.02 17.06
CA SER A 389 34.78 -6.98 17.39
C SER A 389 34.48 -7.60 18.75
N ALA A 390 35.13 -8.71 19.10
CA ALA A 390 34.99 -9.33 20.42
C ALA A 390 35.55 -8.44 21.54
N GLU A 391 36.68 -7.77 21.31
CA GLU A 391 37.26 -6.82 22.27
C GLU A 391 36.37 -5.58 22.47
N LEU A 392 35.78 -5.07 21.39
CA LEU A 392 34.80 -3.97 21.45
C LEU A 392 33.55 -4.37 22.23
N SER A 393 33.05 -5.60 22.05
CA SER A 393 31.92 -6.12 22.82
C SER A 393 32.20 -6.18 24.32
N VAL A 394 33.42 -6.55 24.72
CA VAL A 394 33.84 -6.55 26.14
C VAL A 394 33.89 -5.12 26.70
N LYS A 395 34.46 -4.17 25.95
CA LYS A 395 34.50 -2.75 26.34
C LYS A 395 33.11 -2.14 26.49
N LEU A 396 32.16 -2.54 25.64
CA LEU A 396 30.78 -2.07 25.68
C LEU A 396 30.06 -2.62 26.93
N GLN A 397 30.29 -3.89 27.27
CA GLN A 397 29.76 -4.49 28.49
C GLN A 397 30.35 -3.86 29.78
N GLU A 398 31.62 -3.45 29.76
CA GLU A 398 32.24 -2.69 30.85
C GLU A 398 31.65 -1.28 30.98
N GLN A 399 31.38 -0.59 29.86
CA GLN A 399 30.71 0.71 29.85
C GLN A 399 29.28 0.65 30.42
N GLU A 400 28.52 -0.39 30.08
CA GLU A 400 27.17 -0.61 30.64
C GLU A 400 27.22 -0.80 32.17
N LYS A 401 28.18 -1.57 32.69
CA LYS A 401 28.36 -1.72 34.15
C LYS A 401 28.62 -0.38 34.82
N VAL A 402 29.56 0.42 34.29
CA VAL A 402 29.87 1.75 34.82
C VAL A 402 28.66 2.68 34.77
N TRP A 403 27.82 2.57 33.73
CA TRP A 403 26.59 3.34 33.61
C TRP A 403 25.56 2.96 34.68
N THR A 404 25.39 1.66 34.96
CA THR A 404 24.48 1.19 36.02
C THR A 404 24.92 1.61 37.43
N GLU A 405 26.23 1.62 37.69
CA GLU A 405 26.81 2.09 38.95
C GLU A 405 26.56 3.59 39.16
N ARG A 406 26.79 4.40 38.12
CA ARG A 406 26.48 5.84 38.14
C ARG A 406 24.99 6.11 38.32
N HIS A 407 24.12 5.34 37.68
CA HIS A 407 22.68 5.51 37.82
C HIS A 407 22.20 5.21 39.26
N GLN A 408 22.79 4.20 39.91
CA GLN A 408 22.54 3.95 41.34
C GLN A 408 23.06 5.08 42.23
N GLU A 409 24.23 5.66 41.94
CA GLU A 409 24.77 6.82 42.66
C GLU A 409 23.87 8.05 42.54
N ILE A 410 23.40 8.38 41.34
CA ILE A 410 22.46 9.48 41.09
C ILE A 410 21.15 9.24 41.85
N SER A 411 20.64 8.01 41.86
CA SER A 411 19.42 7.66 42.60
C SER A 411 19.57 7.86 44.10
N ARG A 412 20.73 7.53 44.68
CA ARG A 412 21.03 7.80 46.11
C ARG A 412 21.11 9.30 46.39
N ALA A 413 21.73 10.07 45.50
CA ALA A 413 21.84 11.53 45.64
C ALA A 413 20.45 12.22 45.60
N VAL A 414 19.55 11.78 44.72
CA VAL A 414 18.16 12.29 44.65
C VAL A 414 17.39 12.03 45.95
N VAL A 415 17.54 10.86 46.55
CA VAL A 415 16.92 10.54 47.86
C VAL A 415 17.47 11.45 48.97
N CYS A 416 18.77 11.74 48.98
CA CYS A 416 19.37 12.67 49.95
C CYS A 416 18.85 14.11 49.78
N VAL A 417 18.70 14.59 48.54
CA VAL A 417 18.13 15.92 48.27
C VAL A 417 16.67 15.99 48.71
N GLN A 418 15.89 14.94 48.45
CA GLN A 418 14.49 14.88 48.87
C GLN A 418 14.33 14.90 50.40
N GLN A 419 15.17 14.17 51.12
CA GLN A 419 15.21 14.21 52.59
C GLN A 419 15.58 15.60 53.12
N SER A 420 16.49 16.32 52.46
CA SER A 420 16.85 17.70 52.84
C SER A 420 15.71 18.69 52.58
N TYR A 421 14.95 18.49 51.51
CA TYR A 421 13.76 19.28 51.17
C TYR A 421 12.63 19.07 52.18
N ASP A 422 12.37 17.83 52.60
CA ASP A 422 11.37 17.49 53.62
C ASP A 422 11.73 18.05 55.01
N GLY A 423 13.03 18.10 55.34
CA GLY A 423 13.55 18.74 56.54
C GLY A 423 13.27 20.25 56.56
N LEU A 424 13.58 20.95 55.47
CA LEU A 424 13.32 22.38 55.33
C LEU A 424 11.82 22.73 55.36
N TYR A 425 10.98 21.88 54.77
CA TYR A 425 9.53 22.05 54.81
C TYR A 425 8.98 21.88 56.24
N SER A 426 9.52 20.92 56.99
CA SER A 426 9.18 20.70 58.41
C SER A 426 9.58 21.89 59.29
N ASP A 427 10.75 22.49 59.04
CA ASP A 427 11.23 23.68 59.76
C ASP A 427 10.36 24.91 59.45
N LEU A 428 9.92 25.08 58.20
CA LEU A 428 9.02 26.17 57.79
C LEU A 428 7.63 26.05 58.45
N ASP A 429 7.13 24.82 58.56
CA ASP A 429 5.85 24.51 59.22
C ASP A 429 5.92 24.74 60.74
N HIS A 430 7.08 24.47 61.37
CA HIS A 430 7.34 24.79 62.78
C HIS A 430 7.37 26.30 63.04
N VAL A 431 7.97 27.10 62.14
CA VAL A 431 7.98 28.57 62.25
C VAL A 431 6.58 29.16 62.05
N LEU A 432 5.79 28.60 61.12
CA LEU A 432 4.39 29.00 60.90
C LEU A 432 3.49 28.62 62.09
N GLN A 433 3.69 27.44 62.70
CA GLN A 433 2.98 27.04 63.93
C GLN A 433 3.38 27.90 65.14
N GLN A 434 4.66 28.28 65.28
CA GLN A 434 5.09 29.22 66.33
C GLN A 434 4.43 30.59 66.20
N TYR A 435 4.20 31.07 64.97
CA TYR A 435 3.47 32.32 64.73
C TYR A 435 1.96 32.19 64.99
N GLN A 436 1.35 31.04 64.66
CA GLN A 436 -0.07 30.79 64.94
C GLN A 436 -0.37 30.66 66.43
N GLN A 437 0.57 30.15 67.24
CA GLN A 437 0.41 30.03 68.70
C GLN A 437 0.63 31.35 69.46
N GLN A 438 1.24 32.37 68.84
CA GLN A 438 1.43 33.70 69.47
C GLN A 438 0.23 34.66 69.27
N GLY A 439 -0.82 34.26 68.56
CA GLY A 439 -1.98 35.10 68.25
C GLY A 439 -3.09 35.15 69.30
N ALA A 440 -2.94 34.49 70.46
CA ALA A 440 -4.06 34.30 71.39
C ALA A 440 -3.71 34.34 72.89
N THR A 441 -2.87 35.27 73.36
CA THR A 441 -2.99 35.78 74.75
C THR A 441 -2.24 37.10 74.91
N HIS A 442 -2.78 37.96 75.78
CA HIS A 442 -2.22 39.21 76.35
C HIS A 442 -2.67 40.53 75.73
N ALA A 443 -3.88 40.92 76.12
CA ALA A 443 -4.14 42.29 76.49
C ALA A 443 -3.32 42.68 77.74
N HIS A 444 -2.76 43.89 77.70
CA HIS A 444 -2.30 44.79 78.79
C HIS A 444 -0.82 45.19 78.78
N SER A 445 -0.61 46.52 78.74
CA SER A 445 0.61 47.33 79.01
C SER A 445 1.82 47.04 78.11
N THR A 446 2.59 47.98 77.58
CA THR A 446 2.78 49.43 77.71
C THR A 446 3.68 49.83 76.53
N GLU A 447 3.48 51.04 76.03
CA GLU A 447 4.38 51.92 75.26
C GLU A 447 5.60 51.35 74.49
N ASP A 448 5.61 51.74 73.22
CA ASP A 448 6.76 52.14 72.37
C ASP A 448 7.62 51.05 71.68
N GLY A 449 7.93 51.30 70.39
CA GLY A 449 8.91 50.53 69.61
C GLY A 449 8.39 49.52 68.57
N GLY A 450 7.31 49.83 67.82
CA GLY A 450 6.65 48.87 66.91
C GLY A 450 6.97 48.89 65.41
N LYS A 451 7.97 49.65 64.92
CA LYS A 451 8.14 49.87 63.45
C LYS A 451 9.41 49.33 62.79
N HIS A 452 10.38 48.76 63.53
CA HIS A 452 11.65 48.29 62.93
C HIS A 452 11.89 46.77 62.93
N LYS A 453 11.08 45.96 63.62
CA LYS A 453 11.25 44.48 63.62
C LYS A 453 10.58 43.78 62.43
N ALA A 454 9.45 44.31 61.94
CA ALA A 454 8.76 43.74 60.77
C ALA A 454 9.50 44.05 59.45
N SER A 455 10.13 45.22 59.32
CA SER A 455 10.89 45.57 58.09
C SER A 455 12.15 44.73 57.97
N ALA A 456 12.94 44.59 59.04
CA ALA A 456 14.17 43.78 59.01
C ALA A 456 13.89 42.30 58.73
N LEU A 457 12.81 41.73 59.28
CA LEU A 457 12.37 40.37 58.94
C LEU A 457 11.89 40.25 57.50
N MET A 458 11.17 41.25 56.97
CA MET A 458 10.72 41.25 55.58
C MET A 458 11.88 41.44 54.59
N ASP A 459 12.94 42.14 54.97
CA ASP A 459 14.12 42.33 54.13
C ASP A 459 15.04 41.10 54.17
N VAL A 460 15.19 40.44 55.32
CA VAL A 460 15.84 39.10 55.41
C VAL A 460 15.04 38.06 54.62
N LEU A 461 13.70 38.07 54.69
CA LEU A 461 12.84 37.22 53.86
C LEU A 461 12.94 37.56 52.38
N ARG A 462 13.14 38.84 52.01
CA ARG A 462 13.33 39.26 50.62
C ARG A 462 14.67 38.80 50.08
N GLU A 463 15.75 38.94 50.85
CA GLU A 463 17.09 38.47 50.47
C GLU A 463 17.17 36.94 50.41
N THR A 464 16.55 36.23 51.36
CA THR A 464 16.45 34.75 51.28
C THR A 464 15.58 34.31 50.11
N LEU A 465 14.41 34.93 49.87
CA LEU A 465 13.60 34.62 48.68
C LEU A 465 14.31 34.96 47.38
N HIS A 466 15.09 36.04 47.33
CA HIS A 466 15.86 36.41 46.14
C HIS A 466 17.02 35.42 45.91
N TYR A 467 17.73 35.01 46.96
CA TYR A 467 18.74 33.97 46.90
C TYR A 467 18.16 32.63 46.41
N TYR A 468 17.02 32.19 46.97
CA TYR A 468 16.35 30.98 46.52
C TYR A 468 15.81 31.10 45.10
N ASN A 469 15.25 32.27 44.71
CA ASN A 469 14.77 32.48 43.35
C ASN A 469 15.91 32.47 42.31
N THR A 470 17.09 32.99 42.68
CA THR A 470 18.28 32.95 41.82
C THR A 470 18.84 31.53 41.70
N GLN A 471 18.93 30.80 42.82
CA GLN A 471 19.28 29.37 42.84
C GLN A 471 18.30 28.51 42.03
N LEU A 472 17.00 28.83 42.06
CA LEU A 472 15.98 28.13 41.29
C LEU A 472 16.12 28.41 39.80
N GLN A 473 16.44 29.65 39.41
CA GLN A 473 16.74 30.01 38.02
C GLN A 473 18.01 29.31 37.50
N GLU A 474 19.08 29.27 38.29
CA GLU A 474 20.30 28.54 37.95
C GLU A 474 20.06 27.03 37.84
N SER A 475 19.28 26.45 38.76
CA SER A 475 18.86 25.05 38.73
C SER A 475 18.01 24.73 37.49
N VAL A 476 17.11 25.63 37.09
CA VAL A 476 16.30 25.48 35.85
C VAL A 476 17.18 25.50 34.60
N ILE A 477 18.21 26.35 34.53
CA ILE A 477 19.15 26.39 33.40
C ILE A 477 19.97 25.09 33.32
N VAL A 478 20.45 24.59 34.46
CA VAL A 478 21.17 23.31 34.51
C VAL A 478 20.24 22.15 34.14
N MET A 479 18.99 22.17 34.61
CA MET A 479 17.98 21.16 34.28
C MET A 479 17.64 21.17 32.79
N GLN A 480 17.53 22.35 32.15
CA GLN A 480 17.34 22.46 30.70
C GLN A 480 18.51 21.87 29.91
N LYS A 481 19.75 22.20 30.29
CA LYS A 481 20.94 21.62 29.63
C LYS A 481 21.03 20.11 29.80
N LEU A 482 20.70 19.60 30.99
CA LEU A 482 20.69 18.16 31.24
C LEU A 482 19.58 17.47 30.43
N ASN A 483 18.42 18.12 30.28
CA ASN A 483 17.30 17.60 29.51
C ASN A 483 17.61 17.58 28.00
N ASP A 484 18.33 18.59 27.49
CA ASP A 484 18.82 18.61 26.10
C ASP A 484 19.86 17.50 25.87
N GLU A 485 20.75 17.24 26.83
CA GLU A 485 21.75 16.16 26.75
C GLU A 485 21.11 14.76 26.86
N VAL A 486 20.07 14.60 27.68
CA VAL A 486 19.27 13.36 27.78
C VAL A 486 18.53 13.13 26.47
N ARG A 487 17.90 14.15 25.90
CA ARG A 487 17.25 14.05 24.58
C ARG A 487 18.22 13.62 23.48
N HIS A 488 19.41 14.21 23.45
CA HIS A 488 20.41 13.84 22.45
C HIS A 488 20.91 12.40 22.63
N LYS A 489 21.08 11.95 23.89
CA LYS A 489 21.43 10.55 24.19
C LYS A 489 20.29 9.60 23.80
N ASP A 490 19.04 9.94 24.06
CA ASP A 490 17.89 9.14 23.63
C ASP A 490 17.81 9.02 22.11
N GLU A 491 18.06 10.11 21.37
CA GLU A 491 18.17 10.10 19.90
C GLU A 491 19.28 9.11 19.46
N THR A 492 20.48 9.18 20.05
CA THR A 492 21.57 8.24 19.71
C THR A 492 21.27 6.79 20.11
N ILE A 493 20.55 6.56 21.21
CA ILE A 493 20.13 5.21 21.64
C ILE A 493 19.13 4.64 20.63
N THR A 494 18.17 5.45 20.17
CA THR A 494 17.20 5.01 19.15
C THR A 494 17.89 4.70 17.81
N ASP A 495 18.91 5.47 17.44
CA ASP A 495 19.73 5.21 16.25
C ASP A 495 20.52 3.90 16.38
N LEU A 496 21.16 3.66 17.53
CA LEU A 496 21.90 2.43 17.80
C LEU A 496 20.97 1.20 17.84
N GLN A 497 19.77 1.33 18.42
CA GLN A 497 18.76 0.26 18.43
C GLN A 497 18.30 -0.10 17.01
N ARG A 498 18.09 0.91 16.15
CA ARG A 498 17.74 0.69 14.74
C ARG A 498 18.85 -0.04 14.00
N ASN A 499 20.10 0.39 14.19
CA ASN A 499 21.26 -0.24 13.56
C ASN A 499 21.46 -1.69 14.05
N MET A 500 21.22 -1.95 15.34
CA MET A 500 21.29 -3.31 15.90
C MET A 500 20.21 -4.22 15.29
N GLN A 501 18.97 -3.74 15.18
CA GLN A 501 17.88 -4.47 14.51
C GLN A 501 18.18 -4.74 13.03
N GLU A 502 18.78 -3.78 12.33
CA GLU A 502 19.19 -3.95 10.94
C GLU A 502 20.32 -4.99 10.80
N CYS A 503 21.31 -4.98 11.69
CA CYS A 503 22.37 -5.98 11.75
C CYS A 503 21.82 -7.38 12.09
N GLU A 504 20.86 -7.49 13.01
CA GLU A 504 20.17 -8.75 13.33
C GLU A 504 19.39 -9.28 12.12
N ALA A 505 18.65 -8.41 11.41
CA ALA A 505 17.94 -8.79 10.20
C ALA A 505 18.90 -9.28 9.10
N ARG A 506 20.01 -8.57 8.87
CA ARG A 506 21.07 -9.01 7.94
C ARG A 506 21.70 -10.34 8.39
N GLY A 507 21.90 -10.54 9.69
CA GLY A 507 22.39 -11.79 10.27
C GLY A 507 21.46 -12.97 10.02
N VAL A 508 20.14 -12.77 10.10
CA VAL A 508 19.14 -13.78 9.76
C VAL A 508 19.22 -14.15 8.27
N CYS A 509 19.27 -13.17 7.37
CA CYS A 509 19.40 -13.42 5.93
C CYS A 509 20.68 -14.20 5.59
N VAL A 510 21.82 -13.81 6.17
CA VAL A 510 23.09 -14.54 5.98
C VAL A 510 23.01 -15.96 6.53
N ASN A 511 22.35 -16.17 7.68
CA ASN A 511 22.18 -17.50 8.26
C ASN A 511 21.28 -18.40 7.40
N GLU A 512 20.22 -17.86 6.81
CA GLU A 512 19.39 -18.58 5.84
C GLU A 512 20.18 -18.97 4.59
N GLU A 513 21.02 -18.07 4.10
CA GLU A 513 21.89 -18.34 2.95
C GLU A 513 22.95 -19.40 3.28
N VAL A 514 23.54 -19.37 4.49
CA VAL A 514 24.45 -20.42 4.98
C VAL A 514 23.73 -21.76 5.08
N LYS A 515 22.48 -21.80 5.56
CA LYS A 515 21.68 -23.04 5.58
C LYS A 515 21.43 -23.56 4.18
N ARG A 516 21.07 -22.69 3.23
CA ARG A 516 20.87 -23.03 1.82
C ARG A 516 22.14 -23.59 1.18
N LEU A 517 23.28 -22.94 1.41
CA LEU A 517 24.59 -23.39 0.93
C LEU A 517 24.99 -24.74 1.56
N ARG A 518 24.74 -24.97 2.85
CA ARG A 518 24.98 -26.28 3.50
C ARG A 518 24.18 -27.40 2.83
N VAL A 519 22.92 -27.16 2.49
CA VAL A 519 22.08 -28.14 1.77
C VAL A 519 22.62 -28.37 0.37
N CYS A 520 23.01 -27.32 -0.36
CA CYS A 520 23.62 -27.45 -1.69
C CYS A 520 24.92 -28.25 -1.65
N VAL A 521 25.79 -28.01 -0.66
CA VAL A 521 27.04 -28.76 -0.46
C VAL A 521 26.76 -30.23 -0.10
N ALA A 522 25.75 -30.50 0.73
CA ALA A 522 25.35 -31.87 1.06
C ALA A 522 24.83 -32.64 -0.17
N ASN A 523 24.05 -31.99 -1.02
CA ASN A 523 23.55 -32.54 -2.27
C ASN A 523 24.69 -32.78 -3.27
N ALA A 524 25.57 -31.80 -3.46
CA ALA A 524 26.76 -31.95 -4.30
C ALA A 524 27.67 -33.09 -3.81
N ALA A 525 27.83 -33.26 -2.50
CA ALA A 525 28.58 -34.37 -1.92
C ALA A 525 27.88 -35.74 -2.15
N ALA A 526 26.55 -35.78 -2.19
CA ALA A 526 25.79 -36.98 -2.52
C ALA A 526 25.92 -37.35 -4.00
N ASP A 527 25.85 -36.36 -4.89
CA ASP A 527 26.05 -36.53 -6.34
C ASP A 527 27.48 -37.00 -6.65
N LEU A 528 28.48 -36.42 -5.99
CA LEU A 528 29.88 -36.82 -6.15
C LEU A 528 30.13 -38.24 -5.64
N ARG A 529 29.42 -38.67 -4.58
CA ARG A 529 29.41 -40.08 -4.13
C ARG A 529 28.76 -40.99 -5.17
N SER A 530 27.61 -40.61 -5.75
CA SER A 530 26.94 -41.37 -6.82
C SER A 530 27.82 -41.51 -8.06
N LEU A 531 28.40 -40.42 -8.54
CA LEU A 531 29.36 -40.40 -9.65
C LEU A 531 30.59 -41.26 -9.36
N LYS A 532 31.11 -41.23 -8.12
CA LYS A 532 32.22 -42.10 -7.72
C LYS A 532 31.83 -43.58 -7.78
N THR A 533 30.62 -43.94 -7.36
CA THR A 533 30.14 -45.34 -7.48
C THR A 533 29.91 -45.78 -8.93
N GLN A 534 29.41 -44.88 -9.80
CA GLN A 534 29.29 -45.15 -11.23
C GLN A 534 30.66 -45.27 -11.91
N HIS A 535 31.62 -44.44 -11.53
CA HIS A 535 32.99 -44.53 -12.03
C HIS A 535 33.67 -45.82 -11.60
N THR A 536 33.51 -46.27 -10.35
CA THR A 536 34.01 -47.58 -9.92
C THR A 536 33.34 -48.73 -10.67
N ASN A 537 32.03 -48.66 -10.92
CA ASN A 537 31.31 -49.68 -11.67
C ASN A 537 31.78 -49.75 -13.14
N THR A 538 31.89 -48.62 -13.82
CA THR A 538 32.40 -48.56 -15.20
C THR A 538 33.87 -49.00 -15.28
N GLN A 539 34.71 -48.62 -14.32
CA GLN A 539 36.09 -49.10 -14.23
C GLN A 539 36.17 -50.62 -14.04
N THR A 540 35.32 -51.20 -13.18
CA THR A 540 35.29 -52.67 -13.02
C THR A 540 34.78 -53.40 -14.26
N GLN A 541 33.84 -52.83 -15.01
CA GLN A 541 33.39 -53.37 -16.29
C GLN A 541 34.49 -53.30 -17.35
N MET A 542 35.20 -52.16 -17.43
CA MET A 542 36.33 -52.01 -18.34
C MET A 542 37.47 -52.99 -18.01
N ASN A 543 37.80 -53.17 -16.72
CA ASN A 543 38.80 -54.15 -16.29
C ASN A 543 38.37 -55.59 -16.63
N LYS A 544 37.08 -55.93 -16.46
CA LYS A 544 36.56 -57.25 -16.87
C LYS A 544 36.65 -57.47 -18.38
N LEU A 545 36.31 -56.46 -19.19
CA LEU A 545 36.43 -56.52 -20.65
C LEU A 545 37.90 -56.61 -21.10
N GLN A 546 38.80 -55.87 -20.47
CA GLN A 546 40.24 -55.96 -20.71
C GLN A 546 40.78 -57.34 -20.35
N GLN A 547 40.32 -57.93 -19.24
CA GLN A 547 40.73 -59.26 -18.82
C GLN A 547 40.17 -60.35 -19.75
N GLN A 548 38.92 -60.23 -20.23
CA GLN A 548 38.38 -61.10 -21.27
C GLN A 548 39.17 -61.00 -22.56
N HIS A 549 39.47 -59.79 -23.03
CA HIS A 549 40.28 -59.59 -24.23
C HIS A 549 41.70 -60.17 -24.07
N HIS A 550 42.31 -60.03 -22.90
CA HIS A 550 43.62 -60.62 -22.60
C HIS A 550 43.56 -62.15 -22.62
N ASN A 551 42.53 -62.73 -22.00
CA ASN A 551 42.29 -64.17 -22.02
C ASN A 551 42.08 -64.68 -23.45
N ASP A 552 41.25 -64.02 -24.26
CA ASP A 552 41.03 -64.37 -25.67
C ASP A 552 42.32 -64.29 -26.49
N CYS A 553 43.15 -63.27 -26.24
CA CYS A 553 44.46 -63.16 -26.89
C CYS A 553 45.39 -64.28 -26.46
N GLN A 554 45.37 -64.67 -25.18
CA GLN A 554 46.17 -65.76 -24.64
C GLN A 554 45.67 -67.12 -25.16
N GLU A 555 44.37 -67.32 -25.32
CA GLU A 555 43.78 -68.51 -25.95
C GLU A 555 44.17 -68.61 -27.43
N LYS A 556 44.11 -67.50 -28.18
CA LYS A 556 44.59 -67.45 -29.57
C LYS A 556 46.10 -67.70 -29.67
N LEU A 557 46.88 -67.15 -28.75
CA LEU A 557 48.33 -67.33 -28.70
C LEU A 557 48.70 -68.75 -28.31
N THR A 558 48.01 -69.36 -27.34
CA THR A 558 48.21 -70.76 -26.95
C THR A 558 47.75 -71.70 -28.07
N PHE A 559 46.66 -71.41 -28.78
CA PHE A 559 46.25 -72.14 -29.97
C PHE A 559 47.33 -72.07 -31.06
N LEU A 560 47.82 -70.87 -31.40
CA LEU A 560 48.89 -70.66 -32.37
C LEU A 560 50.20 -71.32 -31.94
N HIS A 561 50.56 -71.24 -30.66
CA HIS A 561 51.74 -71.89 -30.12
C HIS A 561 51.60 -73.42 -30.17
N THR A 562 50.41 -73.97 -29.91
CA THR A 562 50.13 -75.41 -30.03
C THR A 562 50.17 -75.85 -31.49
N LEU A 563 49.64 -75.04 -32.41
CA LEU A 563 49.72 -75.28 -33.86
C LEU A 563 51.17 -75.22 -34.35
N TYR A 564 51.92 -74.23 -33.89
CA TYR A 564 53.33 -74.02 -34.20
C TYR A 564 54.22 -75.12 -33.61
N GLN A 565 53.96 -75.57 -32.38
CA GLN A 565 54.61 -76.75 -31.76
C GLN A 565 54.29 -78.03 -32.55
N ARG A 566 53.03 -78.23 -33.00
CA ARG A 566 52.66 -79.37 -33.86
C ARG A 566 53.33 -79.31 -35.23
N LEU A 567 53.54 -78.11 -35.78
CA LEU A 567 54.26 -77.88 -37.04
C LEU A 567 55.78 -78.08 -36.88
N LEU A 568 56.37 -77.55 -35.81
CA LEU A 568 57.80 -77.69 -35.48
C LEU A 568 58.19 -79.11 -35.08
N ALA A 569 57.28 -79.87 -34.45
CA ALA A 569 57.48 -81.29 -34.14
C ALA A 569 57.48 -82.19 -35.40
N GLY A 570 57.39 -81.62 -36.61
CA GLY A 570 57.67 -82.32 -37.86
C GLY A 570 56.75 -83.52 -38.10
N CYS A 571 55.45 -83.27 -38.28
CA CYS A 571 54.50 -84.31 -38.69
C CYS A 571 53.64 -83.83 -39.88
N VAL A 572 54.26 -83.78 -41.07
CA VAL A 572 53.61 -84.36 -42.27
C VAL A 572 54.15 -85.76 -42.44
N LEU A 573 53.78 -86.63 -41.51
CA LEU A 573 53.45 -88.00 -41.81
C LEU A 573 52.27 -88.32 -40.90
N VAL A 574 51.20 -88.79 -41.53
CA VAL A 574 50.39 -89.84 -40.94
C VAL A 574 51.36 -90.84 -40.30
N THR A 575 51.57 -90.79 -38.98
CA THR A 575 51.92 -92.02 -38.28
C THR A 575 50.73 -92.93 -38.53
N PRO A 576 50.93 -94.11 -39.16
CA PRO A 576 49.82 -95.00 -39.39
C PRO A 576 49.24 -95.33 -38.01
N PRO A 577 47.95 -95.07 -37.72
CA PRO A 577 47.33 -95.83 -36.66
C PRO A 577 47.55 -97.28 -37.06
N HIS A 578 48.13 -98.04 -36.13
CA HIS A 578 48.30 -99.46 -36.27
C HIS A 578 46.99 -100.03 -36.85
N SER A 579 47.13 -100.62 -38.04
CA SER A 579 46.18 -101.46 -38.74
C SER A 579 44.89 -101.75 -37.96
N MET A 580 43.91 -100.86 -38.08
CA MET A 580 42.50 -101.29 -38.07
C MET A 580 42.01 -101.57 -39.49
N LEU A 581 42.91 -101.53 -40.49
CA LEU A 581 42.72 -102.19 -41.79
C LEU A 581 43.32 -103.61 -41.72
N GLY A 582 42.81 -104.42 -40.80
CA GLY A 582 42.98 -105.86 -40.86
C GLY A 582 42.10 -106.38 -42.00
N SER A 583 42.71 -106.69 -43.14
CA SER A 583 42.09 -107.31 -44.33
C SER A 583 40.65 -106.85 -44.60
N PHE A 584 40.45 -105.56 -44.79
CA PHE A 584 39.23 -105.11 -45.45
C PHE A 584 39.35 -105.55 -46.90
N SER A 585 38.41 -106.37 -47.35
CA SER A 585 38.26 -106.63 -48.78
C SER A 585 38.01 -105.28 -49.48
N TRP A 586 38.40 -105.17 -50.76
CA TRP A 586 38.13 -103.98 -51.56
C TRP A 586 36.66 -103.54 -51.49
N ALA A 587 35.73 -104.51 -51.30
CA ALA A 587 34.31 -104.25 -51.11
C ALA A 587 34.00 -103.50 -49.81
N GLU A 588 34.63 -103.85 -48.69
CA GLU A 588 34.37 -103.20 -47.39
C GLU A 588 35.00 -101.80 -47.31
N LEU A 589 36.18 -101.60 -47.91
CA LEU A 589 36.78 -100.28 -48.06
C LEU A 589 35.94 -99.38 -48.96
N SER A 590 35.46 -99.91 -50.09
CA SER A 590 34.55 -99.18 -50.98
C SER A 590 33.23 -98.84 -50.27
N ALA A 591 32.70 -99.74 -49.43
CA ALA A 591 31.50 -99.49 -48.65
C ALA A 591 31.69 -98.39 -47.60
N VAL A 592 32.81 -98.37 -46.88
CA VAL A 592 33.12 -97.33 -45.88
C VAL A 592 33.36 -95.97 -46.54
N VAL A 593 34.09 -95.94 -47.67
CA VAL A 593 34.28 -94.70 -48.44
C VAL A 593 32.94 -94.23 -49.01
N GLN A 594 32.10 -95.13 -49.52
CA GLN A 594 30.76 -94.81 -50.01
C GLN A 594 29.88 -94.26 -48.88
N GLU A 595 29.88 -94.87 -47.69
CA GLU A 595 29.10 -94.38 -46.54
C GLU A 595 29.58 -92.99 -46.09
N HIS A 596 30.89 -92.75 -46.06
CA HIS A 596 31.43 -91.42 -45.74
C HIS A 596 31.08 -90.38 -46.81
N VAL A 597 31.14 -90.75 -48.10
CA VAL A 597 30.73 -89.87 -49.19
C VAL A 597 29.23 -89.58 -49.11
N ASP A 598 28.39 -90.59 -48.86
CA ASP A 598 26.95 -90.45 -48.73
C ASP A 598 26.59 -89.58 -47.52
N ARG A 599 27.31 -89.76 -46.39
CA ARG A 599 27.11 -88.97 -45.17
C ARG A 599 27.53 -87.51 -45.37
N LEU A 600 28.69 -87.26 -45.99
CA LEU A 600 29.14 -85.90 -46.31
C LEU A 600 28.21 -85.24 -47.34
N THR A 601 27.71 -86.00 -48.32
CA THR A 601 26.76 -85.50 -49.32
C THR A 601 25.42 -85.16 -48.67
N SER A 602 24.96 -85.99 -47.73
CA SER A 602 23.76 -85.74 -46.92
C SER A 602 23.93 -84.49 -46.04
N ASP A 603 25.04 -84.39 -45.30
CA ASP A 603 25.34 -83.24 -44.44
C ASP A 603 25.46 -81.94 -45.25
N LEU A 604 26.10 -82.01 -46.44
CA LEU A 604 26.19 -80.89 -47.38
C LEU A 604 24.81 -80.50 -47.92
N SER A 605 23.97 -81.48 -48.28
CA SER A 605 22.60 -81.21 -48.75
C SER A 605 21.74 -80.57 -47.65
N ALA A 606 21.89 -81.01 -46.40
CA ALA A 606 21.20 -80.44 -45.24
C ALA A 606 21.70 -79.03 -44.92
N ALA A 607 23.00 -78.77 -45.05
CA ALA A 607 23.58 -77.44 -44.93
C ALA A 607 23.05 -76.50 -46.02
N ASN A 608 23.01 -76.95 -47.29
CA ASN A 608 22.45 -76.18 -48.40
C ASN A 608 20.96 -75.87 -48.19
N GLN A 609 20.16 -76.82 -47.71
CA GLN A 609 18.75 -76.56 -47.37
C GLN A 609 18.61 -75.51 -46.25
N LYS A 610 19.49 -75.50 -45.25
CA LYS A 610 19.50 -74.46 -44.20
C LYS A 610 19.87 -73.09 -44.77
N VAL A 611 20.85 -73.04 -45.67
CA VAL A 611 21.25 -71.80 -46.37
C VAL A 611 20.08 -71.27 -47.19
N SER A 612 19.42 -72.09 -48.00
CA SER A 612 18.25 -71.66 -48.80
C SER A 612 17.08 -71.19 -47.94
N ARG A 613 16.84 -71.81 -46.77
CA ARG A 613 15.82 -71.32 -45.83
C ARG A 613 16.21 -69.95 -45.26
N LEU A 614 17.47 -69.76 -44.87
CA LEU A 614 17.96 -68.47 -44.38
C LEU A 614 17.91 -67.39 -45.47
N GLU A 615 18.27 -67.71 -46.70
CA GLU A 615 18.14 -66.82 -47.86
C GLU A 615 16.69 -66.38 -48.04
N SER A 616 15.72 -67.32 -48.05
CA SER A 616 14.30 -66.98 -48.16
C SER A 616 13.78 -66.10 -47.01
N VAL A 617 14.28 -66.30 -45.79
CA VAL A 617 13.93 -65.46 -44.63
C VAL A 617 14.56 -64.07 -44.74
N CYS A 618 15.79 -63.98 -45.23
CA CYS A 618 16.48 -62.72 -45.47
C CYS A 618 15.80 -61.92 -46.59
N GLU A 619 15.41 -62.58 -47.68
CA GLU A 619 14.63 -61.97 -48.78
C GLU A 619 13.27 -61.48 -48.27
N GLY A 620 12.55 -62.29 -47.49
CA GLY A 620 11.28 -61.88 -46.88
C GLY A 620 11.43 -60.68 -45.96
N LYS A 621 12.48 -60.63 -45.12
CA LYS A 621 12.78 -59.48 -44.26
C LYS A 621 13.20 -58.24 -45.06
N SER A 622 13.97 -58.41 -46.13
CA SER A 622 14.37 -57.33 -47.02
C SER A 622 13.16 -56.74 -47.73
N ALA A 623 12.25 -57.56 -48.25
CA ALA A 623 11.01 -57.10 -48.87
C ALA A 623 10.09 -56.38 -47.87
N ALA A 624 10.00 -56.86 -46.62
CA ALA A 624 9.26 -56.17 -45.57
C ALA A 624 9.88 -54.81 -45.21
N LEU A 625 11.22 -54.74 -45.13
CA LEU A 625 11.94 -53.52 -44.84
C LEU A 625 11.81 -52.49 -45.97
N GLU A 626 11.85 -52.94 -47.23
CA GLU A 626 11.59 -52.10 -48.40
C GLU A 626 10.16 -51.53 -48.38
N SER A 627 9.16 -52.35 -48.05
CA SER A 627 7.77 -51.91 -47.89
C SER A 627 7.61 -50.85 -46.80
N VAL A 628 8.23 -51.04 -45.63
CA VAL A 628 8.22 -50.05 -44.54
C VAL A 628 8.95 -48.77 -44.97
N SER A 629 10.08 -48.89 -45.68
CA SER A 629 10.82 -47.73 -46.18
C SER A 629 10.01 -46.92 -47.20
N ALA A 630 9.25 -47.60 -48.06
CA ALA A 630 8.36 -46.96 -49.03
C ALA A 630 7.20 -46.23 -48.33
N GLN A 631 6.60 -46.84 -47.30
CA GLN A 631 5.56 -46.20 -46.50
C GLN A 631 6.06 -44.97 -45.73
N LEU A 632 7.28 -45.02 -45.20
CA LEU A 632 7.91 -43.87 -44.54
C LEU A 632 8.15 -42.73 -45.52
N ARG A 633 8.68 -43.03 -46.71
CA ARG A 633 8.86 -42.03 -47.77
C ARG A 633 7.53 -41.40 -48.19
N GLN A 634 6.49 -42.20 -48.36
CA GLN A 634 5.17 -41.68 -48.70
C GLN A 634 4.61 -40.75 -47.60
N ARG A 635 4.82 -41.08 -46.32
CA ARG A 635 4.43 -40.23 -45.20
C ARG A 635 5.24 -38.92 -45.18
N GLU A 636 6.55 -39.00 -45.38
CA GLU A 636 7.43 -37.83 -45.44
C GLU A 636 7.06 -36.90 -46.60
N GLU A 637 6.75 -37.44 -47.78
CA GLU A 637 6.24 -36.69 -48.92
C GLU A 637 4.90 -36.02 -48.63
N SER A 638 3.97 -36.73 -47.97
CA SER A 638 2.67 -36.17 -47.59
C SER A 638 2.80 -35.01 -46.58
N TRP A 639 3.70 -35.14 -45.61
CA TRP A 639 3.99 -34.09 -44.63
C TRP A 639 4.72 -32.91 -45.26
N SER A 640 5.61 -33.17 -46.22
CA SER A 640 6.30 -32.12 -46.97
C SER A 640 5.32 -31.31 -47.81
N LYS A 641 4.39 -31.98 -48.51
CA LYS A 641 3.30 -31.31 -49.25
C LYS A 641 2.42 -30.47 -48.32
N GLN A 642 1.96 -31.03 -47.20
CA GLN A 642 1.12 -30.28 -46.25
C GLN A 642 1.84 -29.06 -45.67
N ARG A 643 3.15 -29.18 -45.41
CA ARG A 643 3.98 -28.05 -44.95
C ARG A 643 4.12 -26.98 -46.03
N GLU A 644 4.30 -27.39 -47.29
CA GLU A 644 4.39 -26.48 -48.43
C GLU A 644 3.05 -25.76 -48.67
N ASP A 645 1.93 -26.47 -48.59
CA ASP A 645 0.59 -25.89 -48.65
C ASP A 645 0.34 -24.88 -47.51
N LEU A 646 0.75 -25.20 -46.29
CA LEU A 646 0.65 -24.27 -45.16
C LEU A 646 1.55 -23.04 -45.36
N ASN A 647 2.76 -23.23 -45.87
CA ASN A 647 3.69 -22.14 -46.14
C ASN A 647 3.19 -21.24 -47.28
N THR A 648 2.59 -21.80 -48.33
CA THR A 648 1.95 -21.03 -49.41
C THR A 648 0.74 -20.24 -48.89
N GLN A 649 -0.07 -20.82 -47.99
CA GLN A 649 -1.16 -20.09 -47.31
C GLN A 649 -0.63 -18.95 -46.44
N HIS A 650 0.41 -19.19 -45.64
CA HIS A 650 1.02 -18.16 -44.79
C HIS A 650 1.62 -17.04 -45.63
N THR A 651 2.38 -17.35 -46.68
CA THR A 651 2.94 -16.33 -47.58
C THR A 651 1.86 -15.53 -48.29
N HIS A 652 0.75 -16.17 -48.71
CA HIS A 652 -0.39 -15.46 -49.28
C HIS A 652 -1.04 -14.49 -48.29
N LEU A 653 -1.32 -14.93 -47.05
CA LEU A 653 -1.84 -14.07 -45.98
C LEU A 653 -0.89 -12.92 -45.66
N ASN A 654 0.41 -13.18 -45.61
CA ASN A 654 1.41 -12.16 -45.32
C ASN A 654 1.47 -11.11 -46.44
N ASN A 655 1.40 -11.54 -47.71
CA ASN A 655 1.32 -10.62 -48.85
C ASN A 655 0.03 -9.79 -48.83
N GLN A 656 -1.12 -10.39 -48.45
CA GLN A 656 -2.36 -9.63 -48.29
C GLN A 656 -2.25 -8.58 -47.17
N LEU A 657 -1.63 -8.93 -46.04
CA LEU A 657 -1.40 -8.00 -44.93
C LEU A 657 -0.43 -6.89 -45.34
N GLN A 658 0.66 -7.22 -46.03
CA GLN A 658 1.60 -6.24 -46.56
C GLN A 658 0.93 -5.28 -47.55
N HIS A 659 0.07 -5.77 -48.45
CA HIS A 659 -0.71 -4.90 -49.33
C HIS A 659 -1.66 -3.99 -48.57
N LYS A 660 -2.37 -4.49 -47.55
CA LYS A 660 -3.22 -3.66 -46.69
C LYS A 660 -2.42 -2.60 -45.94
N ILE A 661 -1.24 -2.94 -45.42
CA ILE A 661 -0.36 -2.00 -44.75
C ILE A 661 0.14 -0.93 -45.73
N GLN A 662 0.53 -1.32 -46.95
CA GLN A 662 0.95 -0.38 -48.00
C GLN A 662 -0.19 0.55 -48.41
N ASP A 663 -1.41 0.04 -48.56
CA ASP A 663 -2.59 0.86 -48.88
C ASP A 663 -2.93 1.83 -47.75
N LEU A 664 -2.90 1.38 -46.49
CA LEU A 664 -3.09 2.25 -45.34
C LEU A 664 -1.98 3.31 -45.24
N SER A 665 -0.73 2.94 -45.52
CA SER A 665 0.40 3.88 -45.55
C SER A 665 0.24 4.91 -46.66
N ARG A 666 -0.24 4.51 -47.84
CA ARG A 666 -0.53 5.43 -48.95
C ARG A 666 -1.68 6.37 -48.60
N GLN A 667 -2.73 5.88 -47.95
CA GLN A 667 -3.84 6.70 -47.46
C GLN A 667 -3.37 7.70 -46.39
N LEU A 668 -2.49 7.26 -45.48
CA LEU A 668 -1.87 8.11 -44.47
C LEU A 668 -1.03 9.22 -45.12
N GLN A 669 -0.14 8.89 -46.06
CA GLN A 669 0.67 9.88 -46.78
C GLN A 669 -0.19 10.86 -47.58
N GLN A 670 -1.31 10.42 -48.15
CA GLN A 670 -2.26 11.31 -48.82
C GLN A 670 -2.99 12.22 -47.83
N ALA A 671 -3.35 11.72 -46.65
CA ALA A 671 -3.94 12.52 -45.58
C ALA A 671 -2.94 13.52 -45.01
N GLU A 672 -1.70 13.09 -44.74
CA GLU A 672 -0.59 13.95 -44.33
C GLU A 672 -0.32 15.03 -45.37
N GLY A 673 -0.25 14.70 -46.67
CA GLY A 673 -0.07 15.69 -47.72
C GLY A 673 -1.19 16.74 -47.76
N ARG A 674 -2.44 16.34 -47.47
CA ARG A 674 -3.58 17.27 -47.33
C ARG A 674 -3.43 18.14 -46.08
N VAL A 675 -3.06 17.56 -44.94
CA VAL A 675 -2.81 18.29 -43.68
C VAL A 675 -1.70 19.31 -43.86
N HIS A 676 -0.55 18.93 -44.42
CA HIS A 676 0.57 19.86 -44.69
C HIS A 676 0.19 20.97 -45.67
N SER A 677 -0.70 20.70 -46.64
CA SER A 677 -1.21 21.74 -47.54
C SER A 677 -2.13 22.74 -46.83
N LEU A 678 -2.95 22.26 -45.90
CA LEU A 678 -3.83 23.07 -45.06
C LEU A 678 -3.03 23.88 -44.04
N GLU A 679 -2.04 23.28 -43.38
CA GLU A 679 -1.13 23.94 -42.44
C GLU A 679 -0.36 25.09 -43.12
N ARG A 680 0.11 24.93 -44.37
CA ARG A 680 0.76 26.03 -45.12
C ARG A 680 -0.19 27.17 -45.47
N THR A 681 -1.48 26.90 -45.69
CA THR A 681 -2.49 27.95 -45.87
C THR A 681 -2.87 28.60 -44.54
N GLN A 682 -2.90 27.85 -43.45
CA GLN A 682 -3.20 28.31 -42.09
C GLN A 682 -2.07 29.18 -41.53
N CYS A 683 -0.80 28.79 -41.73
CA CYS A 683 0.37 29.50 -41.21
C CYS A 683 0.50 30.92 -41.80
N LYS A 684 0.03 31.15 -43.04
CA LYS A 684 -0.03 32.49 -43.65
C LYS A 684 -1.18 33.36 -43.10
N GLN A 685 -2.24 32.76 -42.56
CA GLN A 685 -3.39 33.43 -41.95
C GLN A 685 -3.21 33.64 -40.44
N GLU A 686 -2.49 32.73 -39.77
CA GLU A 686 -2.23 32.74 -38.33
C GLU A 686 -1.27 33.84 -37.89
N GLN A 687 -0.35 34.28 -38.76
CA GLN A 687 0.64 35.31 -38.41
C GLN A 687 0.04 36.72 -38.28
N GLU A 688 -1.03 37.03 -39.04
CA GLU A 688 -1.79 38.29 -38.90
C GLU A 688 -2.85 38.23 -37.78
N VAL A 689 -3.43 37.05 -37.55
CA VAL A 689 -4.42 36.82 -36.48
C VAL A 689 -3.76 36.76 -35.09
N MET A 690 -2.53 36.24 -34.95
CA MET A 690 -1.82 36.13 -33.66
C MET A 690 -1.51 37.48 -33.00
N CYS A 691 -1.19 38.52 -33.77
CA CYS A 691 -0.98 39.88 -33.22
C CYS A 691 -2.29 40.56 -32.78
N LEU A 692 -3.41 40.27 -33.46
CA LEU A 692 -4.74 40.75 -33.07
C LEU A 692 -5.33 39.94 -31.91
N VAL A 693 -5.06 38.63 -31.84
CA VAL A 693 -5.48 37.72 -30.75
C VAL A 693 -4.68 37.97 -29.48
N SER A 694 -3.40 38.34 -29.56
CA SER A 694 -2.63 38.75 -28.38
C SER A 694 -3.13 40.08 -27.82
N ALA A 695 -3.39 41.09 -28.67
CA ALA A 695 -3.94 42.38 -28.25
C ALA A 695 -5.39 42.26 -27.71
N SER A 696 -6.25 41.45 -28.35
CA SER A 696 -7.61 41.18 -27.87
C SER A 696 -7.65 40.23 -26.69
N GLY A 697 -6.66 39.35 -26.52
CA GLY A 697 -6.46 38.49 -25.36
C GLY A 697 -6.04 39.27 -24.11
N VAL A 698 -5.12 40.24 -24.25
CA VAL A 698 -4.73 41.16 -23.15
C VAL A 698 -5.90 42.06 -22.75
N LEU A 699 -6.63 42.62 -23.72
CA LEU A 699 -7.84 43.41 -23.45
C LEU A 699 -8.94 42.55 -22.81
N ALA A 700 -9.17 41.33 -23.29
CA ALA A 700 -10.12 40.39 -22.69
C ALA A 700 -9.70 40.00 -21.26
N GLY A 701 -8.42 39.78 -21.01
CA GLY A 701 -7.87 39.51 -19.68
C GLY A 701 -8.07 40.68 -18.72
N CYS A 702 -7.75 41.91 -19.14
CA CYS A 702 -7.94 43.12 -18.34
C CYS A 702 -9.42 43.40 -18.05
N VAL A 703 -10.30 43.29 -19.05
CA VAL A 703 -11.74 43.51 -18.87
C VAL A 703 -12.38 42.38 -18.06
N ARG A 704 -11.91 41.14 -18.19
CA ARG A 704 -12.35 40.00 -17.36
C ARG A 704 -11.90 40.17 -15.91
N GLY A 705 -10.68 40.66 -15.67
CA GLY A 705 -10.19 41.02 -14.33
C GLY A 705 -11.03 42.12 -13.70
N LEU A 706 -11.24 43.23 -14.41
CA LEU A 706 -12.07 44.35 -13.95
C LEU A 706 -13.54 43.95 -13.74
N ARG A 707 -14.13 43.14 -14.63
CA ARG A 707 -15.52 42.66 -14.45
C ARG A 707 -15.65 41.66 -13.32
N ARG A 708 -14.67 40.77 -13.10
CA ARG A 708 -14.62 39.92 -11.89
C ARG A 708 -14.58 40.77 -10.62
N GLN A 709 -13.76 41.83 -10.61
CA GLN A 709 -13.72 42.77 -9.48
C GLN A 709 -15.05 43.50 -9.29
N VAL A 710 -15.69 43.98 -10.37
CA VAL A 710 -17.01 44.63 -10.31
C VAL A 710 -18.11 43.66 -9.87
N CYS A 711 -18.11 42.41 -10.36
CA CYS A 711 -19.04 41.37 -9.93
C CYS A 711 -18.81 40.98 -8.47
N ALA A 712 -17.56 40.89 -8.01
CA ALA A 712 -17.23 40.66 -6.62
C ALA A 712 -17.71 41.83 -5.74
N LEU A 713 -17.48 43.07 -6.15
CA LEU A 713 -17.98 44.27 -5.45
C LEU A 713 -19.51 44.35 -5.48
N ALA A 714 -20.16 43.98 -6.57
CA ALA A 714 -21.62 43.94 -6.69
C ALA A 714 -22.24 42.84 -5.82
N TRP A 715 -21.62 41.67 -5.76
CA TRP A 715 -22.03 40.58 -4.87
C TRP A 715 -21.79 40.95 -3.40
N GLN A 716 -20.63 41.53 -3.06
CA GLN A 716 -20.34 42.07 -1.73
C GLN A 716 -21.37 43.13 -1.34
N LYS A 717 -21.70 44.05 -2.25
CA LYS A 717 -22.76 45.03 -2.06
C LYS A 717 -24.11 44.36 -1.85
N ALA A 718 -24.47 43.33 -2.63
CA ALA A 718 -25.73 42.61 -2.49
C ALA A 718 -25.83 41.88 -1.14
N VAL A 719 -24.77 41.20 -0.70
CA VAL A 719 -24.70 40.53 0.61
C VAL A 719 -24.78 41.57 1.74
N LEU A 720 -24.02 42.66 1.66
CA LEU A 720 -24.11 43.76 2.64
C LEU A 720 -25.51 44.38 2.65
N GLN A 721 -26.12 44.57 1.48
CA GLN A 721 -27.46 45.11 1.34
C GLN A 721 -28.51 44.13 1.90
N GLU A 722 -28.34 42.82 1.74
CA GLU A 722 -29.18 41.79 2.36
C GLU A 722 -29.05 41.80 3.89
N GLN A 723 -27.83 41.97 4.43
CA GLN A 723 -27.63 42.08 5.88
C GLN A 723 -28.23 43.38 6.45
N VAL A 724 -28.11 44.49 5.74
CA VAL A 724 -28.76 45.77 6.10
C VAL A 724 -30.28 45.62 6.04
N CYS A 725 -30.83 44.99 4.99
CA CYS A 725 -32.25 44.70 4.88
C CYS A 725 -32.72 43.76 6.01
N GLY A 726 -31.94 42.74 6.35
CA GLY A 726 -32.22 41.84 7.48
C GLY A 726 -32.22 42.56 8.83
N ALA A 727 -31.31 43.51 9.03
CA ALA A 727 -31.28 44.37 10.20
C ALA A 727 -32.50 45.32 10.27
N ASP A 728 -32.94 45.86 9.13
CA ASP A 728 -34.15 46.69 9.05
C ASP A 728 -35.44 45.87 9.26
N VAL A 729 -35.50 44.64 8.74
CA VAL A 729 -36.59 43.69 9.03
C VAL A 729 -36.63 43.38 10.52
N LEU A 730 -35.50 43.03 11.14
CA LEU A 730 -35.41 42.79 12.58
C LEU A 730 -35.85 44.02 13.38
N ARG A 731 -35.41 45.23 12.97
CA ARG A 731 -35.83 46.49 13.60
C ARG A 731 -37.34 46.72 13.47
N SER A 732 -37.93 46.38 12.33
CA SER A 732 -39.37 46.46 12.10
C SER A 732 -40.15 45.44 12.93
N GLU A 733 -39.66 44.21 13.10
CA GLU A 733 -40.30 43.17 13.90
C GLU A 733 -40.21 43.46 15.40
N VAL A 734 -39.07 43.97 15.89
CA VAL A 734 -38.92 44.46 17.26
C VAL A 734 -39.88 45.64 17.50
N SER A 735 -40.01 46.55 16.54
CA SER A 735 -40.96 47.67 16.63
C SER A 735 -42.42 47.18 16.67
N ARG A 736 -42.75 46.14 15.88
CA ARG A 736 -44.08 45.50 15.86
C ARG A 736 -44.40 44.80 17.18
N LEU A 737 -43.42 44.11 17.79
CA LEU A 737 -43.55 43.53 19.13
C LEU A 737 -43.74 44.59 20.21
N LEU A 738 -42.98 45.69 20.14
CA LEU A 738 -43.14 46.82 21.06
C LEU A 738 -44.52 47.48 20.93
N GLN A 739 -45.07 47.60 19.71
CA GLN A 739 -46.44 48.06 19.49
C GLN A 739 -47.50 47.09 20.03
N ALA A 740 -47.34 45.78 19.82
CA ALA A 740 -48.25 44.76 20.36
C ALA A 740 -48.32 44.77 21.90
N LEU A 741 -47.24 45.18 22.57
CA LEU A 741 -47.20 45.36 24.03
C LEU A 741 -47.74 46.70 24.50
N GLY A 742 -47.78 47.71 23.61
CA GLY A 742 -48.22 49.07 23.89
C GLY A 742 -49.71 49.29 23.67
N ASP A 743 -50.32 48.60 22.69
CA ASP A 743 -51.66 48.92 22.21
C ASP A 743 -52.75 48.03 22.82
N GLY A 744 -52.78 48.01 24.16
CA GLY A 744 -53.93 47.54 24.92
C GLY A 744 -54.76 48.73 25.36
N GLY A 745 -55.72 49.15 24.52
CA GLY A 745 -56.69 50.20 24.81
C GLY A 745 -57.60 49.87 25.99
N VAL A 746 -57.07 49.93 27.22
CA VAL A 746 -57.84 49.82 28.46
C VAL A 746 -57.49 51.01 29.34
N LYS A 747 -58.49 51.89 29.53
CA LYS A 747 -58.41 53.06 30.41
C LYS A 747 -58.27 52.59 31.87
N GLY A 748 -57.04 52.39 32.35
CA GLY A 748 -56.80 52.03 33.74
C GLY A 748 -55.33 51.99 34.18
N ARG A 749 -54.95 52.99 35.00
CA ARG A 749 -53.78 53.07 35.92
C ARG A 749 -52.37 53.22 35.30
N GLY A 750 -51.78 54.40 35.52
CA GLY A 750 -50.44 54.80 35.04
C GLY A 750 -49.25 53.96 35.51
N THR A 751 -49.42 53.11 36.51
CA THR A 751 -48.37 52.20 37.02
C THR A 751 -48.02 51.08 36.04
N HIS A 752 -49.00 50.59 35.26
CA HIS A 752 -48.73 49.54 34.26
C HIS A 752 -47.97 50.12 33.06
N ARG A 753 -48.32 51.36 32.64
CA ARG A 753 -47.61 52.08 31.57
C ARG A 753 -46.18 52.43 31.97
N PHE A 754 -45.96 52.88 33.21
CA PHE A 754 -44.62 53.17 33.72
C PHE A 754 -43.75 51.91 33.76
N ARG A 755 -44.28 50.77 34.22
CA ARG A 755 -43.54 49.49 34.26
C ARG A 755 -43.23 48.97 32.86
N SER A 756 -44.18 49.03 31.93
CA SER A 756 -43.93 48.65 30.52
C SER A 756 -42.90 49.58 29.85
N CYS A 757 -42.95 50.89 30.11
CA CYS A 757 -41.97 51.84 29.57
C CYS A 757 -40.57 51.63 30.15
N VAL A 758 -40.43 51.38 31.46
CA VAL A 758 -39.14 51.10 32.11
C VAL A 758 -38.54 49.79 31.57
N ILE A 759 -39.34 48.75 31.37
CA ILE A 759 -38.89 47.48 30.80
C ILE A 759 -38.44 47.67 29.34
N ALA A 760 -39.19 48.43 28.55
CA ALA A 760 -38.81 48.75 27.17
C ALA A 760 -37.51 49.58 27.10
N VAL A 761 -37.33 50.56 27.99
CA VAL A 761 -36.13 51.39 28.06
C VAL A 761 -34.90 50.59 28.54
N LEU A 762 -35.07 49.68 29.50
CA LEU A 762 -33.98 48.81 29.96
C LEU A 762 -33.59 47.75 28.91
N ALA A 763 -34.57 47.18 28.20
CA ALA A 763 -34.32 46.27 27.09
C ALA A 763 -33.63 46.99 25.92
N ALA A 764 -34.11 48.18 25.55
CA ALA A 764 -33.48 49.03 24.55
C ALA A 764 -32.08 49.49 24.98
N GLY A 765 -31.87 49.80 26.26
CA GLY A 765 -30.58 50.18 26.84
C GLY A 765 -29.55 49.03 26.78
N ARG A 766 -29.97 47.80 27.05
CA ARG A 766 -29.12 46.60 26.93
C ARG A 766 -28.80 46.26 25.47
N LEU A 767 -29.78 46.37 24.57
CA LEU A 767 -29.56 46.20 23.12
C LEU A 767 -28.63 47.28 22.55
N ARG A 768 -28.75 48.53 23.01
CA ARG A 768 -27.87 49.63 22.61
C ARG A 768 -26.45 49.45 23.15
N ALA A 769 -26.27 48.86 24.34
CA ALA A 769 -24.97 48.53 24.89
C ALA A 769 -24.28 47.37 24.12
N LEU A 770 -25.06 46.37 23.71
CA LEU A 770 -24.59 45.30 22.81
C LEU A 770 -24.20 45.85 21.43
N GLY A 771 -25.02 46.72 20.85
CA GLY A 771 -24.74 47.38 19.57
C GLY A 771 -23.55 48.35 19.58
N ARG A 772 -23.17 48.91 20.74
CA ARG A 772 -21.97 49.76 20.87
C ARG A 772 -20.66 48.98 20.88
N ARG A 773 -20.68 47.70 21.30
CA ARG A 773 -19.51 46.81 21.26
C ARG A 773 -19.28 46.16 19.88
N SER A 774 -20.24 46.27 18.96
CA SER A 774 -20.19 45.74 17.59
C SER A 774 -20.00 46.81 16.51
N ALA A 775 -19.66 48.05 16.88
CA ALA A 775 -19.81 49.21 15.99
C ALA A 775 -18.66 49.46 14.98
N VAL A 776 -17.68 48.56 14.86
CA VAL A 776 -16.66 48.66 13.81
C VAL A 776 -16.46 47.27 13.19
N MET A 777 -17.13 47.01 12.06
CA MET A 777 -17.01 45.73 11.35
C MET A 777 -15.88 45.73 10.32
N PHE A 778 -15.40 46.89 9.87
CA PHE A 778 -14.43 46.99 8.78
C PHE A 778 -13.45 48.16 8.97
N ARG A 779 -12.16 47.94 8.68
CA ARG A 779 -11.14 48.99 8.51
C ARG A 779 -10.54 48.89 7.10
N VAL A 780 -10.53 49.99 6.35
CA VAL A 780 -9.98 50.05 4.99
C VAL A 780 -8.59 50.67 5.05
N ALA A 781 -7.55 49.92 4.65
CA ALA A 781 -6.21 50.47 4.46
C ALA A 781 -5.99 50.79 2.97
N LEU A 782 -5.59 52.03 2.68
CA LEU A 782 -5.20 52.47 1.34
C LEU A 782 -3.70 52.22 1.14
N GLY A 783 -3.35 51.03 0.65
CA GLY A 783 -2.00 50.72 0.15
C GLY A 783 -1.94 50.90 -1.37
N LEU A 784 -0.85 51.49 -1.88
CA LEU A 784 -0.59 51.67 -3.30
C LEU A 784 -0.22 50.33 -3.95
N GLY A 785 -1.23 49.54 -4.29
CA GLY A 785 -1.08 48.28 -5.03
C GLY A 785 -2.45 47.64 -5.25
N LEU A 786 -3.15 48.07 -6.31
CA LEU A 786 -4.38 47.56 -6.98
C LEU A 786 -5.42 46.67 -6.26
N GLN A 787 -5.43 46.56 -4.94
CA GLN A 787 -6.50 45.96 -4.15
C GLN A 787 -6.77 46.78 -2.87
N PRO A 788 -8.01 47.24 -2.63
CA PRO A 788 -8.41 47.75 -1.32
C PRO A 788 -8.59 46.57 -0.37
N LEU A 789 -7.67 46.41 0.60
CA LEU A 789 -7.78 45.39 1.64
C LEU A 789 -8.74 45.88 2.73
N VAL A 790 -9.90 45.23 2.83
CA VAL A 790 -10.87 45.43 3.92
C VAL A 790 -10.69 44.27 4.90
N SER A 791 -10.09 44.52 6.06
CA SER A 791 -9.94 43.49 7.11
C SER A 791 -11.11 43.53 8.10
N VAL A 792 -11.61 42.34 8.44
CA VAL A 792 -12.49 42.08 9.58
C VAL A 792 -11.59 41.71 10.76
N ASN A 793 -11.85 42.23 11.95
CA ASN A 793 -11.02 41.98 13.14
C ASN A 793 -10.88 40.46 13.43
N GLU A 794 -9.69 39.91 13.19
CA GLU A 794 -9.27 38.61 13.72
C GLU A 794 -8.71 38.77 15.14
N LEU A 795 -9.23 37.98 16.07
CA LEU A 795 -8.58 37.71 17.35
C LEU A 795 -7.46 36.69 17.07
N LYS A 796 -6.22 37.18 17.07
CA LYS A 796 -5.01 36.37 16.86
C LYS A 796 -4.90 35.24 17.89
N LEU A 797 -4.92 33.99 17.43
CA LEU A 797 -4.04 32.94 17.95
C LEU A 797 -3.12 32.54 16.81
N GLY A 798 -1.82 32.50 17.09
CA GLY A 798 -0.80 32.26 16.09
C GLY A 798 -0.82 30.84 15.56
N GLU A 799 -0.36 30.70 14.33
CA GLU A 799 0.77 29.85 13.95
C GLU A 799 1.22 30.31 12.56
N GLU A 800 2.52 30.21 12.34
CA GLU A 800 3.21 30.49 11.09
C GLU A 800 2.84 29.40 10.09
N GLU A 801 2.48 29.76 8.85
CA GLU A 801 2.63 28.88 7.69
C GLU A 801 2.59 29.71 6.39
N GLU A 802 3.76 29.69 5.75
CA GLU A 802 4.04 29.55 4.31
C GLU A 802 3.59 30.64 3.31
N GLU A 803 4.62 31.37 2.87
CA GLU A 803 4.73 31.99 1.56
C GLU A 803 4.87 30.91 0.47
N GLU A 804 3.80 30.49 -0.20
CA GLU A 804 3.88 29.90 -1.55
C GLU A 804 2.51 29.99 -2.25
N GLU A 805 2.16 31.11 -2.89
CA GLU A 805 1.20 31.11 -4.02
C GLU A 805 1.33 32.42 -4.84
N GLU A 806 2.39 32.56 -5.64
CA GLU A 806 2.45 33.58 -6.71
C GLU A 806 2.61 32.98 -8.13
N GLU A 807 2.57 31.65 -8.32
CA GLU A 807 2.77 31.04 -9.65
C GLU A 807 1.49 30.62 -10.43
N ASP A 808 0.29 30.55 -9.84
CA ASP A 808 -0.89 29.98 -10.54
C ASP A 808 -1.67 30.96 -11.46
N ASP A 809 -1.50 32.28 -11.34
CA ASP A 809 -2.35 33.22 -12.09
C ASP A 809 -1.92 33.39 -13.57
N GLY A 810 -0.62 33.22 -13.87
CA GLY A 810 -0.09 33.25 -15.24
C GLY A 810 -0.53 32.06 -16.11
N SER A 811 -0.65 30.88 -15.51
CA SER A 811 -1.05 29.62 -16.16
C SER A 811 -2.51 29.66 -16.64
N ARG A 812 -3.40 30.30 -15.88
CA ARG A 812 -4.84 30.41 -16.22
C ARG A 812 -5.11 31.40 -17.36
N VAL A 813 -4.34 32.49 -17.43
CA VAL A 813 -4.43 33.48 -18.53
C VAL A 813 -3.95 32.86 -19.85
N MET A 814 -2.85 32.09 -19.83
CA MET A 814 -2.37 31.36 -21.01
C MET A 814 -3.33 30.25 -21.48
N LYS A 815 -3.95 29.50 -20.56
CA LYS A 815 -4.99 28.50 -20.90
C LYS A 815 -6.28 29.11 -21.47
N THR A 816 -6.61 30.35 -21.10
CA THR A 816 -7.77 31.04 -21.68
C THR A 816 -7.47 31.66 -23.04
N LEU A 817 -6.26 32.21 -23.24
CA LEU A 817 -5.76 32.69 -24.53
C LEU A 817 -5.61 31.58 -25.59
N THR A 818 -5.37 30.34 -25.17
CA THR A 818 -5.23 29.16 -26.05
C THR A 818 -6.52 28.35 -26.22
N SER A 819 -7.65 28.84 -25.69
CA SER A 819 -8.93 28.15 -25.79
C SER A 819 -9.44 28.13 -27.24
N SER A 820 -9.66 26.93 -27.79
CA SER A 820 -10.31 26.74 -29.10
C SER A 820 -11.67 27.42 -29.21
N ARG A 821 -12.41 27.50 -28.10
CA ARG A 821 -13.70 28.20 -28.01
C ARG A 821 -13.56 29.72 -28.12
N LEU A 822 -12.49 30.29 -27.57
CA LEU A 822 -12.17 31.72 -27.72
C LEU A 822 -11.79 32.06 -29.17
N LEU A 823 -10.99 31.21 -29.82
CA LEU A 823 -10.62 31.37 -31.22
C LEU A 823 -11.84 31.35 -32.16
N VAL A 824 -12.77 30.42 -31.96
CA VAL A 824 -14.03 30.37 -32.72
C VAL A 824 -14.90 31.61 -32.46
N LEU A 825 -14.94 32.12 -31.22
CA LEU A 825 -15.65 33.33 -30.86
C LEU A 825 -15.05 34.59 -31.51
N ILE A 826 -13.72 34.71 -31.54
CA ILE A 826 -13.02 35.81 -32.20
C ILE A 826 -13.29 35.74 -33.72
N HIS A 827 -13.14 34.56 -34.32
CA HIS A 827 -13.37 34.37 -35.76
C HIS A 827 -14.81 34.74 -36.16
N THR A 828 -15.82 34.27 -35.42
CA THR A 828 -17.23 34.58 -35.70
C THR A 828 -17.60 36.04 -35.45
N CYS A 829 -16.94 36.74 -34.52
CA CYS A 829 -17.20 38.17 -34.29
C CYS A 829 -16.49 39.07 -35.31
N MET A 830 -15.35 38.62 -35.84
CA MET A 830 -14.55 39.33 -36.85
C MET A 830 -15.00 39.01 -38.28
N GLU A 831 -15.86 38.00 -38.48
CA GLU A 831 -16.38 37.58 -39.78
C GLU A 831 -17.11 38.70 -40.53
N GLU A 832 -17.86 39.55 -39.81
CA GLU A 832 -18.53 40.73 -40.40
C GLU A 832 -17.52 41.80 -40.85
N LEU A 833 -16.47 42.04 -40.06
CA LEU A 833 -15.39 42.95 -40.43
C LEU A 833 -14.57 42.42 -41.61
N GLN A 834 -14.34 41.11 -41.64
CA GLN A 834 -13.62 40.44 -42.72
C GLN A 834 -14.43 40.45 -44.02
N GLN A 835 -15.74 40.24 -43.95
CA GLN A 835 -16.65 40.38 -45.10
C GLN A 835 -16.67 41.83 -45.62
N GLU A 836 -16.66 42.83 -44.75
CA GLU A 836 -16.69 44.23 -45.15
C GLU A 836 -15.34 44.72 -45.71
N LEU A 837 -14.23 44.20 -45.17
CA LEU A 837 -12.88 44.41 -45.71
C LEU A 837 -12.71 43.75 -47.09
N ASN A 838 -13.29 42.55 -47.29
CA ASN A 838 -13.27 41.84 -48.57
C ASN A 838 -14.22 42.46 -49.62
N ARG A 839 -15.33 43.08 -49.19
CA ARG A 839 -16.22 43.87 -50.07
C ARG A 839 -15.59 45.21 -50.46
N SER A 840 -14.84 45.82 -49.56
CA SER A 840 -14.04 47.03 -49.79
C SER A 840 -12.74 46.68 -50.53
N GLY A 841 -12.87 46.13 -51.75
CA GLY A 841 -11.76 45.94 -52.69
C GLY A 841 -11.20 47.26 -53.19
N GLY A 842 -10.50 48.00 -52.31
CA GLY A 842 -9.88 49.28 -52.57
C GLY A 842 -10.87 50.42 -52.83
N VAL A 843 -10.94 51.37 -51.89
CA VAL A 843 -11.39 52.79 -52.03
C VAL A 843 -12.68 53.18 -51.24
N LYS A 844 -12.41 53.90 -50.13
CA LYS A 844 -12.99 55.17 -49.62
C LYS A 844 -14.04 55.30 -48.52
N ASP A 845 -14.72 54.27 -48.02
CA ASP A 845 -15.56 54.47 -46.82
C ASP A 845 -14.90 53.93 -45.56
N SER A 846 -13.89 54.67 -45.08
CA SER A 846 -13.23 54.41 -43.79
C SER A 846 -14.23 54.35 -42.63
N SER A 847 -15.35 55.10 -42.75
CA SER A 847 -16.44 55.10 -41.78
C SER A 847 -17.12 53.74 -41.67
N CYS A 848 -17.38 53.04 -42.78
CA CYS A 848 -18.08 51.75 -42.79
C CYS A 848 -17.24 50.66 -42.14
N VAL A 849 -15.94 50.62 -42.47
CA VAL A 849 -14.95 49.73 -41.83
C VAL A 849 -14.80 50.06 -40.33
N LEU A 850 -14.80 51.34 -39.96
CA LEU A 850 -14.79 51.76 -38.55
C LEU A 850 -16.04 51.33 -37.80
N THR A 851 -17.23 51.48 -38.39
CA THR A 851 -18.49 51.02 -37.77
C THR A 851 -18.55 49.50 -37.67
N ALA A 852 -18.06 48.77 -38.67
CA ALA A 852 -17.94 47.31 -38.63
C ALA A 852 -16.93 46.87 -37.57
N ALA A 853 -15.80 47.58 -37.43
CA ALA A 853 -14.81 47.33 -36.39
C ALA A 853 -15.38 47.60 -34.99
N GLN A 854 -16.08 48.71 -34.82
CA GLN A 854 -16.76 49.04 -33.57
C GLN A 854 -17.87 48.04 -33.25
N SER A 855 -18.63 47.55 -34.23
CA SER A 855 -19.67 46.54 -34.00
C SER A 855 -19.08 45.17 -33.70
N SER A 856 -18.02 44.75 -34.41
CA SER A 856 -17.30 43.50 -34.16
C SER A 856 -16.63 43.52 -32.79
N CYS A 857 -15.96 44.61 -32.41
CA CYS A 857 -15.41 44.79 -31.07
C CYS A 857 -16.51 44.80 -30.00
N ARG A 858 -17.65 45.47 -30.24
CA ARG A 858 -18.78 45.48 -29.30
C ARG A 858 -19.37 44.08 -29.12
N LYS A 859 -19.57 43.32 -30.20
CA LYS A 859 -20.06 41.92 -30.17
C LYS A 859 -19.08 41.00 -29.46
N LEU A 860 -17.79 41.14 -29.75
CA LEU A 860 -16.73 40.38 -29.10
C LEU A 860 -16.71 40.65 -27.59
N LEU A 861 -16.70 41.93 -27.18
CA LEU A 861 -16.78 42.30 -25.77
C LEU A 861 -18.07 41.79 -25.12
N GLN A 862 -19.24 41.93 -25.77
CA GLN A 862 -20.50 41.47 -25.20
C GLN A 862 -20.53 39.95 -24.98
N ARG A 863 -19.99 39.16 -25.91
CA ARG A 863 -19.91 37.69 -25.80
C ARG A 863 -18.86 37.22 -24.79
N LEU A 864 -17.70 37.88 -24.74
CA LEU A 864 -16.67 37.62 -23.73
C LEU A 864 -17.18 37.92 -22.31
N LEU A 865 -18.01 38.94 -22.16
CA LEU A 865 -18.56 39.34 -20.86
C LEU A 865 -19.76 38.49 -20.43
N SER A 866 -20.55 37.95 -21.37
CA SER A 866 -21.70 37.08 -21.05
C SER A 866 -21.29 35.67 -20.62
N ASP A 867 -20.17 35.13 -21.11
CA ASP A 867 -19.62 33.84 -20.62
C ASP A 867 -19.07 33.98 -19.18
N VAL A 868 -18.57 35.17 -18.82
CA VAL A 868 -18.03 35.49 -17.47
C VAL A 868 -19.13 35.61 -16.42
N ASP A 869 -20.29 36.17 -16.76
CA ASP A 869 -21.41 36.34 -15.82
C ASP A 869 -22.00 34.99 -15.37
N SER A 870 -21.91 33.94 -16.19
CA SER A 870 -22.38 32.59 -15.83
C SER A 870 -21.45 31.84 -14.86
N GLN A 871 -20.15 32.16 -14.87
CA GLN A 871 -19.11 31.51 -14.06
C GLN A 871 -18.75 32.27 -12.77
N CYS A 872 -19.11 33.56 -12.67
CA CYS A 872 -18.86 34.37 -11.47
C CYS A 872 -19.70 33.96 -10.24
N CYS A 873 -20.57 32.96 -10.34
CA CYS A 873 -21.42 32.50 -9.23
C CYS A 873 -20.93 31.22 -8.53
N GLY A 874 -19.85 30.58 -8.99
CA GLY A 874 -19.50 29.22 -8.56
C GLY A 874 -18.24 29.06 -7.72
N ASN A 875 -17.08 29.50 -8.22
CA ASN A 875 -15.78 29.09 -7.66
C ASN A 875 -14.83 30.28 -7.54
N TYR A 876 -14.80 30.91 -6.38
CA TYR A 876 -13.69 31.79 -6.01
C TYR A 876 -12.58 30.96 -5.34
N GLY A 877 -11.31 31.34 -5.47
CA GLY A 877 -10.16 30.68 -4.83
C GLY A 877 -10.17 30.85 -3.31
N LYS A 878 -9.37 30.04 -2.59
CA LYS A 878 -9.27 30.05 -1.11
C LYS A 878 -8.98 31.46 -0.57
N ASP A 879 -8.31 32.31 -1.34
CA ASP A 879 -7.87 33.65 -0.91
C ASP A 879 -8.77 34.83 -1.30
N SER A 880 -9.94 34.59 -1.90
CA SER A 880 -10.78 35.73 -2.29
C SER A 880 -11.33 36.46 -1.05
N LEU A 881 -11.26 37.79 -1.06
CA LEU A 881 -11.84 38.65 -0.03
C LEU A 881 -13.34 38.36 0.19
N ALA A 882 -14.07 37.89 -0.83
CA ALA A 882 -15.46 37.45 -0.69
C ALA A 882 -15.60 36.18 0.16
N ARG A 883 -14.68 35.22 0.03
CA ARG A 883 -14.65 34.02 0.87
C ARG A 883 -14.08 34.31 2.25
N ARG A 884 -13.06 35.16 2.40
CA ARG A 884 -12.58 35.62 3.73
C ARG A 884 -13.62 36.47 4.46
N LEU A 885 -14.40 37.29 3.75
CA LEU A 885 -15.57 37.97 4.31
C LEU A 885 -16.69 36.99 4.62
N ALA A 886 -17.00 36.04 3.75
CA ALA A 886 -18.02 35.03 4.00
C ALA A 886 -17.63 34.10 5.15
N ASP A 887 -16.36 33.73 5.29
CA ASP A 887 -15.80 32.89 6.35
C ASP A 887 -15.61 33.67 7.63
N GLY A 888 -15.18 34.93 7.59
CA GLY A 888 -15.18 35.87 8.72
C GLY A 888 -16.59 36.19 9.23
N LEU A 889 -17.56 36.34 8.32
CA LEU A 889 -18.97 36.48 8.67
C LEU A 889 -19.57 35.14 9.13
N ASN A 890 -19.22 34.01 8.52
CA ASN A 890 -19.68 32.68 8.92
C ASN A 890 -19.05 32.23 10.25
N THR A 891 -17.83 32.65 10.57
CA THR A 891 -17.19 32.43 11.87
C THR A 891 -17.81 33.33 12.92
N LEU A 892 -18.15 34.59 12.59
CA LEU A 892 -19.01 35.42 13.45
C LEU A 892 -20.39 34.78 13.68
N VAL A 893 -20.99 34.16 12.66
CA VAL A 893 -22.29 33.46 12.74
C VAL A 893 -22.16 32.11 13.47
N LYS A 894 -21.04 31.40 13.37
CA LYS A 894 -20.76 30.16 14.12
C LYS A 894 -20.49 30.44 15.60
N HIS A 895 -19.86 31.57 15.94
CA HIS A 895 -19.67 32.03 17.32
C HIS A 895 -20.86 32.81 17.89
N SER A 896 -21.84 33.19 17.07
CA SER A 896 -23.11 33.80 17.50
C SER A 896 -24.29 32.97 16.98
N TYR A 897 -24.69 31.98 17.77
CA TYR A 897 -25.85 31.10 17.54
C TYR A 897 -27.19 31.85 17.60
N CYS A 898 -27.37 32.85 16.76
CA CYS A 898 -28.45 33.83 16.86
C CYS A 898 -28.80 34.36 15.46
N ASN A 899 -29.40 33.50 14.63
CA ASN A 899 -30.15 33.96 13.46
C ASN A 899 -31.18 35.02 13.92
N SER A 900 -31.35 36.13 13.21
CA SER A 900 -32.32 37.19 13.57
C SER A 900 -33.73 36.62 13.81
N LYS A 901 -34.13 35.62 13.01
CA LYS A 901 -35.35 34.81 13.21
C LYS A 901 -35.35 34.00 14.51
N MET A 902 -34.21 33.42 14.90
CA MET A 902 -34.09 32.61 16.12
C MET A 902 -34.01 33.49 17.37
N MET A 903 -33.36 34.66 17.30
CA MET A 903 -33.42 35.69 18.34
C MET A 903 -34.82 36.25 18.49
N MET A 904 -35.53 36.51 17.40
CA MET A 904 -36.92 36.97 17.43
C MET A 904 -37.87 35.88 17.93
N ALA A 905 -37.69 34.62 17.52
CA ALA A 905 -38.45 33.49 18.04
C ALA A 905 -38.14 33.24 19.52
N SER A 906 -36.89 33.40 19.95
CA SER A 906 -36.49 33.32 21.35
C SER A 906 -37.07 34.47 22.17
N LEU A 907 -37.03 35.70 21.65
CA LEU A 907 -37.63 36.86 22.30
C LEU A 907 -39.15 36.72 22.38
N GLN A 908 -39.82 36.32 21.30
CA GLN A 908 -41.26 36.01 21.29
C GLN A 908 -41.58 34.88 22.27
N LYS A 909 -40.81 33.79 22.27
CA LYS A 909 -40.96 32.67 23.21
C LYS A 909 -40.77 33.14 24.64
N HIS A 910 -39.75 33.95 24.94
CA HIS A 910 -39.53 34.49 26.28
C HIS A 910 -40.61 35.48 26.71
N MET A 911 -41.11 36.32 25.82
CA MET A 911 -42.23 37.22 26.12
C MET A 911 -43.55 36.45 26.29
N LEU A 912 -43.77 35.40 25.50
CA LEU A 912 -44.94 34.54 25.59
C LEU A 912 -44.88 33.67 26.85
N GLU A 913 -43.73 33.09 27.18
CA GLU A 913 -43.49 32.37 28.44
C GLU A 913 -43.57 33.30 29.63
N PHE A 914 -43.06 34.53 29.54
CA PHE A 914 -43.16 35.50 30.62
C PHE A 914 -44.60 35.96 30.82
N THR A 915 -45.35 36.26 29.75
CA THR A 915 -46.78 36.59 29.84
C THR A 915 -47.63 35.39 30.26
N GLN A 916 -47.29 34.17 29.86
CA GLN A 916 -47.89 32.93 30.36
C GLN A 916 -47.56 32.70 31.84
N ARG A 917 -46.32 32.90 32.29
CA ARG A 917 -45.98 32.80 33.72
C ARG A 917 -46.68 33.87 34.53
N LEU A 918 -46.84 35.08 33.99
CA LEU A 918 -47.52 36.18 34.67
C LEU A 918 -49.05 35.98 34.66
N HIS A 919 -49.60 35.42 33.58
CA HIS A 919 -51.01 34.99 33.51
C HIS A 919 -51.26 33.80 34.43
N SER A 920 -50.43 32.76 34.40
CA SER A 920 -50.48 31.62 35.32
C SER A 920 -50.32 32.07 36.76
N ALA A 921 -49.41 32.99 37.07
CA ALA A 921 -49.28 33.56 38.41
C ALA A 921 -50.50 34.41 38.80
N GLU A 922 -51.14 35.13 37.88
CA GLU A 922 -52.38 35.87 38.17
C GLU A 922 -53.61 34.95 38.24
N VAL A 923 -53.65 33.86 37.46
CA VAL A 923 -54.65 32.80 37.52
C VAL A 923 -54.48 32.01 38.80
N GLU A 924 -53.26 31.66 39.21
CA GLU A 924 -52.94 31.10 40.51
C GLU A 924 -53.29 32.08 41.60
N ARG A 925 -53.01 33.37 41.49
CA ARG A 925 -53.44 34.37 42.48
C ARG A 925 -54.96 34.48 42.58
N ARG A 926 -55.69 34.40 41.47
CA ARG A 926 -57.17 34.37 41.44
C ARG A 926 -57.72 33.04 41.95
N ASN A 927 -57.11 31.93 41.58
CA ASN A 927 -57.44 30.59 42.05
C ASN A 927 -57.14 30.51 43.53
N LEU A 928 -55.96 30.86 44.03
CA LEU A 928 -55.63 31.01 45.44
C LEU A 928 -56.57 31.98 46.16
N ARG A 929 -57.08 33.05 45.53
CA ARG A 929 -58.16 33.87 46.14
C ARG A 929 -59.50 33.13 46.21
N LEU A 930 -59.85 32.34 45.19
CA LEU A 930 -61.02 31.47 45.18
C LEU A 930 -60.85 30.25 46.10
N GLU A 931 -59.62 29.76 46.26
CA GLU A 931 -59.16 28.66 47.10
C GLU A 931 -59.14 29.14 48.54
N ILE A 932 -58.62 30.32 48.86
CA ILE A 932 -58.77 30.97 50.16
C ILE A 932 -60.25 31.22 50.45
N SER A 933 -61.04 31.60 49.45
CA SER A 933 -62.51 31.72 49.61
C SER A 933 -63.22 30.35 49.75
N ARG A 934 -62.64 29.27 49.23
CA ARG A 934 -63.12 27.88 49.35
C ARG A 934 -62.67 27.23 50.65
N ILE A 935 -61.41 27.33 51.02
CA ILE A 935 -60.75 26.93 52.27
C ILE A 935 -61.40 27.67 53.45
N ASN A 936 -61.74 28.95 53.31
CA ASN A 936 -62.56 29.64 54.31
C ASN A 936 -64.01 29.11 54.38
N ARG A 937 -64.49 28.37 53.37
CA ARG A 937 -65.78 27.63 53.38
C ARG A 937 -65.62 26.15 53.76
N THR A 938 -64.46 25.51 53.54
CA THR A 938 -64.21 24.07 53.71
C THR A 938 -63.34 23.70 54.92
N ASN A 939 -62.72 24.67 55.61
CA ASN A 939 -62.11 24.47 56.94
C ASN A 939 -63.14 24.23 58.07
N SER A 940 -64.39 23.97 57.70
CA SER A 940 -65.33 23.20 58.50
C SER A 940 -65.31 21.74 58.02
N CYS A 941 -64.26 20.95 58.35
CA CYS A 941 -64.30 19.51 58.67
C CYS A 941 -62.97 18.75 58.37
N ARG A 942 -62.24 18.42 59.46
CA ARG A 942 -61.35 17.27 59.81
C ARG A 942 -60.74 16.25 58.78
N ASP A 943 -59.43 15.97 59.02
CA ASP A 943 -58.66 14.70 59.23
C ASP A 943 -58.28 13.65 58.13
N THR A 944 -56.94 13.43 57.98
CA THR A 944 -56.11 12.17 57.84
C THR A 944 -55.87 11.34 56.52
N HIS A 945 -54.55 11.18 56.18
CA HIS A 945 -53.71 10.00 55.77
C HIS A 945 -53.74 9.19 54.42
N THR A 946 -52.54 9.13 53.76
CA THR A 946 -51.80 8.05 52.99
C THR A 946 -52.29 7.40 51.68
N ALA A 947 -51.38 7.22 50.69
CA ALA A 947 -51.59 6.51 49.41
C ALA A 947 -50.37 5.62 48.98
N CYS A 948 -50.61 4.39 48.47
CA CYS A 948 -49.62 3.45 47.89
C CYS A 948 -50.06 2.97 46.47
N VAL A 949 -49.11 2.49 45.65
CA VAL A 949 -49.28 2.07 44.22
C VAL A 949 -49.57 0.56 44.07
N PRO A 950 -50.36 0.11 43.06
CA PRO A 950 -50.87 -1.28 42.97
C PRO A 950 -49.89 -2.33 42.40
N LEU A 951 -50.01 -3.56 42.91
CA LEU A 951 -49.15 -4.75 42.67
C LEU A 951 -49.07 -5.25 41.21
N GLN A 952 -50.14 -5.15 40.44
CA GLN A 952 -50.19 -5.65 39.05
C GLN A 952 -49.18 -4.99 38.10
N ARG A 953 -48.79 -3.74 38.36
CA ARG A 953 -47.78 -3.04 37.54
C ARG A 953 -46.37 -3.55 37.81
N PHE A 954 -46.12 -4.14 38.98
CA PHE A 954 -44.82 -4.70 39.31
C PHE A 954 -44.61 -6.07 38.65
N GLU A 955 -45.65 -6.90 38.62
CA GLU A 955 -45.59 -8.24 38.01
C GLU A 955 -45.36 -8.17 36.49
N SER A 956 -46.03 -7.25 35.80
CA SER A 956 -45.84 -7.02 34.35
C SER A 956 -44.39 -6.62 33.99
N VAL A 957 -43.73 -5.82 34.83
CA VAL A 957 -42.35 -5.39 34.59
C VAL A 957 -41.38 -6.57 34.76
N CYS A 958 -41.64 -7.46 35.72
CA CYS A 958 -40.83 -8.66 35.94
C CYS A 958 -40.94 -9.68 34.79
N GLU A 959 -42.12 -9.85 34.19
CA GLU A 959 -42.34 -10.71 33.02
C GLU A 959 -41.65 -10.16 31.76
N GLU A 960 -41.67 -8.83 31.58
CA GLU A 960 -41.01 -8.18 30.46
C GLU A 960 -39.47 -8.25 30.57
N LEU A 961 -38.95 -8.12 31.79
CA LEU A 961 -37.51 -8.27 32.06
C LEU A 961 -37.01 -9.69 31.80
N SER A 962 -37.77 -10.70 32.22
CA SER A 962 -37.42 -12.11 32.00
C SER A 962 -37.51 -12.50 30.52
N SER A 963 -38.46 -11.92 29.78
CA SER A 963 -38.55 -12.06 28.32
C SER A 963 -37.43 -11.34 27.57
N ALA A 964 -36.94 -10.20 28.08
CA ALA A 964 -35.79 -9.50 27.54
C ALA A 964 -34.49 -10.30 27.74
N LEU A 965 -34.29 -10.87 28.94
CA LEU A 965 -33.12 -11.69 29.26
C LEU A 965 -33.04 -12.94 28.36
N GLN A 966 -34.16 -13.61 28.07
CA GLN A 966 -34.17 -14.74 27.14
C GLN A 966 -33.82 -14.34 25.70
N ARG A 967 -34.21 -13.14 25.26
CA ARG A 967 -33.83 -12.63 23.93
C ARG A 967 -32.33 -12.35 23.85
N GLU A 968 -31.76 -11.80 24.92
CA GLU A 968 -30.34 -11.54 25.02
C GLU A 968 -29.51 -12.84 25.03
N GLN A 969 -29.94 -13.85 25.78
CA GLN A 969 -29.28 -15.17 25.78
C GLN A 969 -29.31 -15.85 24.40
N ARG A 970 -30.42 -15.74 23.66
CA ARG A 970 -30.51 -16.27 22.29
C ARG A 970 -29.59 -15.51 21.32
N ALA A 971 -29.48 -14.19 21.48
CA ALA A 971 -28.57 -13.38 20.67
C ALA A 971 -27.10 -13.73 20.96
N GLN A 972 -26.74 -13.95 22.23
CA GLN A 972 -25.40 -14.38 22.63
C GLN A 972 -25.03 -15.76 22.07
N ALA A 973 -25.96 -16.72 22.08
CA ALA A 973 -25.73 -18.04 21.46
C ALA A 973 -25.47 -17.92 19.95
N LEU A 974 -26.24 -17.08 19.25
CA LEU A 974 -26.11 -16.88 17.81
C LEU A 974 -24.79 -16.18 17.44
N LEU A 975 -24.34 -15.22 18.26
CA LEU A 975 -23.02 -14.60 18.12
C LEU A 975 -21.88 -15.62 18.35
N HIS A 976 -22.04 -16.54 19.30
CA HIS A 976 -21.06 -17.58 19.55
C HIS A 976 -20.96 -18.56 18.37
N ASP A 977 -22.10 -18.96 17.80
CA ASP A 977 -22.14 -19.78 16.58
C ASP A 977 -21.48 -19.07 15.39
N GLN A 978 -21.76 -17.78 15.18
CA GLN A 978 -21.12 -16.99 14.12
C GLN A 978 -19.61 -16.84 14.33
N ALA A 979 -19.16 -16.65 15.57
CA ALA A 979 -17.73 -16.61 15.89
C ALA A 979 -17.05 -17.96 15.61
N SER A 980 -17.70 -19.08 15.93
CA SER A 980 -17.19 -20.42 15.65
C SER A 980 -17.07 -20.70 14.13
N GLN A 981 -18.05 -20.25 13.35
CA GLN A 981 -18.04 -20.37 11.89
C GLN A 981 -16.92 -19.52 11.26
N LEU A 982 -16.71 -18.30 11.76
CA LEU A 982 -15.61 -17.45 11.32
C LEU A 982 -14.25 -18.07 11.64
N GLN A 983 -14.11 -18.71 12.82
CA GLN A 983 -12.87 -19.39 13.19
C GLN A 983 -12.60 -20.62 12.30
N GLN A 984 -13.64 -21.39 11.95
CA GLN A 984 -13.52 -22.50 10.99
C GLN A 984 -13.16 -22.01 9.57
N LEU A 985 -13.76 -20.90 9.13
CA LEU A 985 -13.43 -20.26 7.85
C LEU A 985 -11.98 -19.77 7.84
N GLY A 986 -11.52 -19.16 8.93
CA GLY A 986 -10.12 -18.76 9.11
C GLY A 986 -9.15 -19.94 8.97
N LEU A 987 -9.41 -21.04 9.69
CA LEU A 987 -8.60 -22.27 9.57
C LEU A 987 -8.63 -22.87 8.16
N SER A 988 -9.78 -22.83 7.47
CA SER A 988 -9.89 -23.32 6.09
C SER A 988 -9.10 -22.47 5.09
N MET A 989 -9.09 -21.14 5.30
CA MET A 989 -8.28 -20.22 4.49
C MET A 989 -6.79 -20.43 4.73
N GLU A 990 -6.37 -20.57 5.99
CA GLU A 990 -4.97 -20.85 6.34
C GLU A 990 -4.48 -22.14 5.67
N LEU A 991 -5.27 -23.21 5.70
CA LEU A 991 -4.97 -24.46 4.99
C LEU A 991 -4.87 -24.25 3.47
N HIS A 992 -5.81 -23.54 2.85
CA HIS A 992 -5.76 -23.24 1.42
C HIS A 992 -4.53 -22.40 1.03
N THR A 993 -4.19 -21.39 1.83
CA THR A 993 -2.99 -20.57 1.59
C THR A 993 -1.71 -21.39 1.77
N GLY A 994 -1.68 -22.34 2.71
CA GLY A 994 -0.57 -23.28 2.86
C GLY A 994 -0.42 -24.20 1.64
N GLU A 995 -1.53 -24.77 1.14
CA GLU A 995 -1.54 -25.59 -0.06
C GLU A 995 -1.15 -24.81 -1.33
N GLU A 996 -1.56 -23.54 -1.46
CA GLU A 996 -1.14 -22.66 -2.55
C GLU A 996 0.37 -22.36 -2.48
N LEU A 997 0.91 -22.03 -1.29
CA LEU A 997 2.35 -21.82 -1.10
C LEU A 997 3.18 -23.07 -1.39
N GLU A 998 2.68 -24.27 -1.07
CA GLU A 998 3.32 -25.52 -1.46
C GLU A 998 3.28 -25.75 -2.98
N LYS A 999 2.15 -25.48 -3.64
CA LYS A 999 2.03 -25.54 -5.10
C LYS A 999 3.01 -24.58 -5.77
N ASP A 1000 3.09 -23.33 -5.29
CA ASP A 1000 4.02 -22.34 -5.83
C ASP A 1000 5.48 -22.74 -5.62
N ARG A 1001 5.82 -23.32 -4.47
CA ARG A 1001 7.16 -23.89 -4.24
C ARG A 1001 7.47 -25.05 -5.20
N THR A 1002 6.53 -25.96 -5.44
CA THR A 1002 6.74 -27.06 -6.40
C THR A 1002 6.85 -26.57 -7.84
N LEU A 1003 6.07 -25.57 -8.22
CA LEU A 1003 6.17 -24.91 -9.52
C LEU A 1003 7.52 -24.19 -9.68
N ALA A 1004 7.97 -23.45 -8.67
CA ALA A 1004 9.27 -22.79 -8.69
C ALA A 1004 10.42 -23.79 -8.82
N GLN A 1005 10.37 -24.92 -8.10
CA GLN A 1005 11.34 -26.00 -8.23
C GLN A 1005 11.31 -26.65 -9.63
N ALA A 1006 10.13 -26.87 -10.19
CA ALA A 1006 9.98 -27.40 -11.54
C ALA A 1006 10.57 -26.43 -12.59
N VAL A 1007 10.26 -25.14 -12.48
CA VAL A 1007 10.83 -24.08 -13.34
C VAL A 1007 12.35 -24.03 -13.22
N GLN A 1008 12.89 -24.11 -12.01
CA GLN A 1008 14.33 -24.13 -11.77
C GLN A 1008 14.97 -25.35 -12.45
N SER A 1009 14.43 -26.55 -12.25
CA SER A 1009 14.93 -27.77 -12.90
C SER A 1009 14.91 -27.71 -14.42
N LEU A 1010 13.90 -27.04 -15.00
CA LEU A 1010 13.76 -26.82 -16.43
C LEU A 1010 14.77 -25.79 -16.95
N SER A 1011 15.08 -24.78 -16.14
CA SER A 1011 16.13 -23.78 -16.43
C SER A 1011 17.52 -24.42 -16.41
N ASP A 1012 17.79 -25.31 -15.46
CA ASP A 1012 19.04 -26.05 -15.34
C ASP A 1012 19.21 -27.02 -16.52
N ALA A 1013 18.16 -27.75 -16.88
CA ALA A 1013 18.15 -28.60 -18.07
C ALA A 1013 18.39 -27.80 -19.36
N LYS A 1014 17.81 -26.59 -19.49
CA LYS A 1014 18.05 -25.69 -20.63
C LYS A 1014 19.50 -25.21 -20.68
N LEU A 1015 20.11 -24.87 -19.55
CA LEU A 1015 21.52 -24.47 -19.47
C LEU A 1015 22.44 -25.64 -19.84
N GLU A 1016 22.14 -26.84 -19.38
CA GLU A 1016 22.92 -28.04 -19.71
C GLU A 1016 22.80 -28.39 -21.20
N LEU A 1017 21.61 -28.24 -21.79
CA LEU A 1017 21.41 -28.43 -23.23
C LEU A 1017 22.18 -27.40 -24.06
N ARG A 1018 22.27 -26.14 -23.60
CA ARG A 1018 23.12 -25.10 -24.20
C ARG A 1018 24.60 -25.47 -24.13
N ARG A 1019 25.09 -25.96 -22.97
CA ARG A 1019 26.48 -26.44 -22.82
C ARG A 1019 26.77 -27.59 -23.78
N LYS A 1020 25.90 -28.60 -23.84
CA LYS A 1020 26.02 -29.73 -24.77
C LYS A 1020 25.99 -29.28 -26.23
N HIS A 1021 25.14 -28.31 -26.58
CA HIS A 1021 25.09 -27.76 -27.93
C HIS A 1021 26.37 -27.01 -28.30
N GLN A 1022 26.97 -26.25 -27.37
CA GLN A 1022 28.27 -25.61 -27.57
C GLN A 1022 29.39 -26.66 -27.74
N SER A 1023 29.40 -27.72 -26.94
CA SER A 1023 30.34 -28.84 -27.11
C SER A 1023 30.15 -29.58 -28.44
N LEU A 1024 28.91 -29.78 -28.89
CA LEU A 1024 28.63 -30.37 -30.20
C LEU A 1024 29.09 -29.47 -31.35
N ARG A 1025 28.96 -28.15 -31.22
CA ARG A 1025 29.50 -27.20 -32.21
C ARG A 1025 31.03 -27.23 -32.25
N SER A 1026 31.72 -27.33 -31.10
CA SER A 1026 33.18 -27.41 -31.08
C SER A 1026 33.69 -28.74 -31.67
N LEU A 1027 33.05 -29.86 -31.32
CA LEU A 1027 33.31 -31.17 -31.92
C LEU A 1027 33.00 -31.18 -33.43
N GLY A 1028 31.90 -30.54 -33.85
CA GLY A 1028 31.56 -30.38 -35.26
C GLY A 1028 32.61 -29.60 -36.04
N LYS A 1029 33.18 -28.53 -35.45
CA LYS A 1029 34.31 -27.79 -36.04
C LYS A 1029 35.55 -28.67 -36.16
N GLN A 1030 35.92 -29.41 -35.11
CA GLN A 1030 37.06 -30.33 -35.14
C GLN A 1030 36.89 -31.44 -36.18
N LEU A 1031 35.68 -32.00 -36.30
CA LEU A 1031 35.37 -33.00 -37.31
C LEU A 1031 35.45 -32.43 -38.73
N SER A 1032 34.93 -31.22 -38.95
CA SER A 1032 35.03 -30.55 -40.25
C SER A 1032 36.47 -30.24 -40.64
N GLN A 1033 37.29 -29.82 -39.67
CA GLN A 1033 38.71 -29.56 -39.87
C GLN A 1033 39.47 -30.85 -40.19
N SER A 1034 39.21 -31.93 -39.45
CA SER A 1034 39.80 -33.25 -39.73
C SER A 1034 39.35 -33.81 -41.09
N GLN A 1035 38.08 -33.63 -41.49
CA GLN A 1035 37.61 -34.01 -42.82
C GLN A 1035 38.28 -33.19 -43.93
N GLN A 1036 38.56 -31.91 -43.69
CA GLN A 1036 39.24 -31.05 -44.65
C GLN A 1036 40.71 -31.43 -44.79
N GLU A 1037 41.40 -31.70 -43.68
CA GLU A 1037 42.77 -32.24 -43.68
C GLU A 1037 42.84 -33.59 -44.42
N ASN A 1038 41.86 -34.48 -44.20
CA ASN A 1038 41.82 -35.78 -44.88
C ASN A 1038 41.59 -35.64 -46.40
N LYS A 1039 40.75 -34.68 -46.82
CA LYS A 1039 40.59 -34.34 -48.25
C LYS A 1039 41.87 -33.73 -48.84
N GLN A 1040 42.57 -32.89 -48.06
CA GLN A 1040 43.85 -32.31 -48.45
C GLN A 1040 44.89 -33.41 -48.68
N LEU A 1041 45.01 -34.34 -47.74
CA LEU A 1041 45.89 -35.51 -47.84
C LEU A 1041 45.52 -36.41 -49.01
N GLN A 1042 44.23 -36.67 -49.25
CA GLN A 1042 43.79 -37.42 -50.44
C GLN A 1042 44.19 -36.71 -51.74
N HIS A 1043 44.09 -35.38 -51.78
CA HIS A 1043 44.51 -34.59 -52.93
C HIS A 1043 46.04 -34.63 -53.13
N ASP A 1044 46.81 -34.56 -52.04
CA ASP A 1044 48.27 -34.66 -52.08
C ASP A 1044 48.73 -36.06 -52.51
N ILE A 1045 48.04 -37.13 -52.06
CA ILE A 1045 48.28 -38.50 -52.51
C ILE A 1045 47.97 -38.65 -54.00
N THR A 1046 46.82 -38.15 -54.48
CA THR A 1046 46.49 -38.22 -55.92
C THR A 1046 47.45 -37.39 -56.75
N ARG A 1047 47.91 -36.23 -56.24
CA ARG A 1047 48.93 -35.42 -56.89
C ARG A 1047 50.27 -36.15 -56.96
N ALA A 1048 50.70 -36.79 -55.87
CA ALA A 1048 51.90 -37.61 -55.81
C ALA A 1048 51.83 -38.80 -56.79
N GLN A 1049 50.68 -39.48 -56.86
CA GLN A 1049 50.43 -40.57 -57.82
C GLN A 1049 50.45 -40.08 -59.27
N ASN A 1050 49.87 -38.91 -59.56
CA ASN A 1050 49.90 -38.31 -60.89
C ASN A 1050 51.32 -37.88 -61.28
N THR A 1051 52.12 -37.35 -60.35
CA THR A 1051 53.52 -37.01 -60.62
C THR A 1051 54.39 -38.24 -60.85
N LEU A 1052 54.11 -39.35 -60.15
CA LEU A 1052 54.79 -40.64 -60.37
C LEU A 1052 54.45 -41.24 -61.73
N THR A 1053 53.19 -41.18 -62.15
CA THR A 1053 52.76 -41.69 -63.47
C THR A 1053 53.23 -40.82 -64.64
N THR A 1054 53.49 -39.53 -64.44
CA THR A 1054 54.14 -38.68 -65.46
C THR A 1054 55.65 -38.82 -65.53
N ALA A 1055 56.30 -39.47 -64.55
CA ALA A 1055 57.75 -39.73 -64.55
C ALA A 1055 58.12 -41.11 -65.16
N GLU A 1056 57.13 -41.90 -65.56
CA GLU A 1056 57.30 -43.22 -66.21
C GLU A 1056 57.03 -43.21 -67.73
N ILE A 1057 56.82 -42.03 -68.33
CA ILE A 1057 56.83 -41.80 -69.79
C ILE A 1057 58.02 -40.91 -70.11
#